data_AF-A0AAW7QK06-F1
#
_entry.id   AF-A0AAW7QK06-F1
#
_cell.length_a   1.000
_cell.length_b   1.000
_cell.length_c   1.000
_cell.angle_alpha   90.00
_cell.angle_beta   90.00
_cell.angle_gamma   90.00
#
_symmetry.space_group_name_H-M   'P 1'
#
loop_
_entity.id
_entity.type
_entity.pdbx_description
1 polymer ?
#
loop_
_entity_poly.entity_id
_entity_poly.type
_entity_poly.pdbx_seq_one_letter_code
_entity_poly.pdbx_strand_id
1 'polypeptide(L)'
;MPIELLASILFLWISAGLTGSIAYYAFRRASQPGALVLAFLLSAMSAWSVLYAVELLVPELQGKVLAAQLQYLAIAAIPPLWLIFSLQYTGRADWLTPARQRWLFIPGIITCLLVFTNQWHGLIWQGVALDPAGHRELYIIGRGFWFWVHTTYAYGLIVSGIIRFVWFAVQVPKLYRLQALFMVGSTLVPLMGNAVYLFGGLPRSWFDPTPFFFSASGVLLAVGFFRVGLFDVTPIAARMIIANLQDAVIVLDHLYRVIDLNPAARQLFQCGEEVIGHDFRDVLRLHGLTFARDVMAEGQQEIVFHREGVQHIFRRTVSVIRDRKGLSLGYIHVWRNVTHEQELLAAERQHAERQRYLVQAIGELLVAVDLETFYTTLMKAAQQVLSADRTAVYLYDRETDSLSCPYANGLSREYVDAINRFFHKVPGARLLQRPQPIVITDAQTDPATAALREVIVHEGFHTYAVFPLIGSHGLFGAFAVYRNVIKLFSEDEVHGGQTLAYMAAAMLENSRLLAATRQYARRMALLNEITRAALEVHDLQQMSRLLANRLGVLFEADGSFITLWDDHLQRPAPAAANDELHDYYVQIRAEPGEPTLTEAVLQAGKVLAVEDLSNTPYLSPRIAALLPTRSMLALPLIVEQQKLGAALIGFNQPHRFTAEEISLGEQAAAQIALAIVKTRLLVAEREQRQLAEALRQAGLALSETLDLNTVLERLLDELQRVIPYDSANVMMVEHDAQQQPIRAYLTHLRGYEQFGEKVARAAEAVIFEIATTPNLQRMIETRRPLIISDTASYPGWIHIEAASHVRSWAGAPIIAHGQVIAFFSLDKTEPYFYRQEHATYLAAFASQAALAIENARLYSEAQRRSEEQRMLYAAARDFSAGLEAEAILQAVVHHTVEALRAAICIVLRWEPASEQLVVVQACEAVTSGSMPLTTAYSLRTEPMLYRALTECEPLRLQPHSADDSTFLFRFAQMKLLILPLATGLKSAVYGLVVVGRTADAVDFNDTDVQLGQSLATQAATALENARLYAEVESLAVTDSLTGIANRRAFDRALERELVRARHYGYPLALVMIDVDSFKQYNDTYGHLAGDQRLRAVARLLTQCVRDIDFVARYGGEEFVIILPDTNRQQALQVAEQIRRSAEAEYTGSLNGQVIPGYTLSMGVAVFPEDAQTPAELLLAADYAELTAKRTGKNRVCSIALK
;
A
#
# COMPACT_ATOMS: atom_id res chain seq x y z
N MET A 1 15.35 -33.91 -3.01
CA MET A 1 15.23 -32.97 -4.14
C MET A 1 16.62 -32.39 -4.41
N PRO A 2 17.13 -32.35 -5.64
CA PRO A 2 18.47 -31.80 -5.92
C PRO A 2 18.56 -30.31 -5.55
N ILE A 3 19.74 -29.85 -5.10
CA ILE A 3 19.98 -28.45 -4.71
C ILE A 3 19.68 -27.48 -5.87
N GLU A 4 20.04 -27.84 -7.09
CA GLU A 4 19.75 -27.05 -8.31
C GLU A 4 18.24 -26.82 -8.53
N LEU A 5 17.41 -27.82 -8.22
CA LEU A 5 15.96 -27.73 -8.37
C LEU A 5 15.36 -26.80 -7.30
N LEU A 6 15.85 -26.91 -6.06
CA LEU A 6 15.44 -26.02 -4.97
C LEU A 6 15.79 -24.56 -5.26
N ALA A 7 16.99 -24.30 -5.78
CA ALA A 7 17.43 -22.96 -6.19
C ALA A 7 16.54 -22.40 -7.32
N SER A 8 16.18 -23.24 -8.29
CA SER A 8 15.30 -22.87 -9.40
C SER A 8 13.89 -22.51 -8.92
N ILE A 9 13.32 -23.29 -7.99
CA ILE A 9 12.02 -23.02 -7.36
C ILE A 9 12.06 -21.70 -6.59
N LEU A 10 13.08 -21.49 -5.75
CA LEU A 10 13.24 -20.26 -4.97
C LEU A 10 13.31 -19.03 -5.89
N PHE A 11 14.06 -19.14 -7.00
CA PHE A 11 14.15 -18.06 -7.97
C PHE A 11 12.80 -17.73 -8.61
N LEU A 12 11.98 -18.73 -8.94
CA LEU A 12 10.65 -18.53 -9.51
C LEU A 12 9.70 -17.84 -8.52
N TRP A 13 9.77 -18.18 -7.23
CA TRP A 13 9.02 -17.46 -6.19
C TRP A 13 9.43 -16.00 -6.07
N ILE A 14 10.74 -15.71 -6.14
CA ILE A 14 11.25 -14.33 -6.15
C ILE A 14 10.76 -13.58 -7.40
N SER A 15 10.82 -14.21 -8.58
CA SER A 15 10.31 -13.67 -9.84
C SER A 15 8.81 -13.34 -9.76
N ALA A 16 8.02 -14.26 -9.19
CA ALA A 16 6.59 -14.07 -8.97
C ALA A 16 6.29 -12.92 -7.99
N GLY A 17 7.03 -12.84 -6.88
CA GLY A 17 6.91 -11.78 -5.88
C GLY A 17 7.25 -10.40 -6.43
N LEU A 18 8.31 -10.29 -7.23
CA LEU A 18 8.72 -9.04 -7.89
C LEU A 18 7.65 -8.56 -8.89
N THR A 19 7.24 -9.43 -9.82
CA THR A 19 6.22 -9.09 -10.83
C THR A 19 4.85 -8.81 -10.19
N GLY A 20 4.46 -9.56 -9.16
CA GLY A 20 3.25 -9.34 -8.39
C GLY A 20 3.25 -8.01 -7.62
N SER A 21 4.39 -7.60 -7.05
CA SER A 21 4.53 -6.31 -6.36
C SER A 21 4.38 -5.13 -7.33
N ILE A 22 4.96 -5.23 -8.53
CA ILE A 22 4.81 -4.20 -9.58
C ILE A 22 3.37 -4.19 -10.11
N ALA A 23 2.73 -5.37 -10.24
CA ALA A 23 1.32 -5.47 -10.62
C ALA A 23 0.42 -4.72 -9.62
N TYR A 24 0.64 -4.92 -8.32
CA TYR A 24 -0.08 -4.21 -7.27
C TYR A 24 0.16 -2.70 -7.31
N TYR A 25 1.41 -2.27 -7.57
CA TYR A 25 1.74 -0.86 -7.74
C TYR A 25 1.01 -0.24 -8.95
N ALA A 26 0.99 -0.93 -10.10
CA ALA A 26 0.27 -0.49 -11.30
C ALA A 26 -1.25 -0.41 -11.04
N PHE A 27 -1.81 -1.37 -10.31
CA PHE A 27 -3.22 -1.38 -9.92
C PHE A 27 -3.60 -0.15 -9.06
N ARG A 28 -2.74 0.25 -8.12
CA ARG A 28 -2.92 1.48 -7.32
C ARG A 28 -2.95 2.76 -8.17
N ARG A 29 -2.44 2.72 -9.41
CA ARG A 29 -2.47 3.84 -10.37
C ARG A 29 -3.47 3.62 -11.51
N ALA A 30 -4.54 2.86 -11.29
CA ALA A 30 -5.53 2.52 -12.33
C ALA A 30 -6.22 3.72 -13.02
N SER A 31 -6.15 4.93 -12.45
CA SER A 31 -6.64 6.16 -13.09
C SER A 31 -5.82 6.58 -14.32
N GLN A 32 -4.58 6.09 -14.46
CA GLN A 32 -3.72 6.39 -15.60
C GLN A 32 -4.05 5.47 -16.79
N PRO A 33 -4.14 6.00 -18.03
CA PRO A 33 -4.40 5.18 -19.22
C PRO A 33 -3.39 4.02 -19.36
N GLY A 34 -3.88 2.79 -19.44
CA GLY A 34 -3.05 1.59 -19.58
C GLY A 34 -2.55 0.95 -18.29
N ALA A 35 -2.64 1.61 -17.13
CA ALA A 35 -2.10 1.08 -15.87
C ALA A 35 -2.83 -0.19 -15.40
N LEU A 36 -4.15 -0.24 -15.54
CA LEU A 36 -4.95 -1.42 -15.17
C LEU A 36 -4.62 -2.64 -16.05
N VAL A 37 -4.44 -2.44 -17.36
CA VAL A 37 -4.08 -3.53 -18.30
C VAL A 37 -2.67 -4.04 -18.02
N LEU A 38 -1.74 -3.16 -17.69
CA LEU A 38 -0.38 -3.52 -17.27
C LEU A 38 -0.39 -4.33 -15.96
N ALA A 39 -1.26 -3.98 -15.00
CA ALA A 39 -1.42 -4.75 -13.78
C ALA A 39 -1.86 -6.20 -14.08
N PHE A 40 -2.89 -6.38 -14.93
CA PHE A 40 -3.32 -7.73 -15.34
C PHE A 40 -2.24 -8.50 -16.10
N LEU A 41 -1.48 -7.84 -16.96
CA LEU A 41 -0.35 -8.45 -17.67
C LEU A 41 0.70 -8.98 -16.68
N LEU A 42 1.10 -8.16 -15.70
CA LEU A 42 2.08 -8.54 -14.69
C LEU A 42 1.57 -9.62 -13.73
N SER A 43 0.28 -9.60 -13.39
CA SER A 43 -0.37 -10.68 -12.63
C SER A 43 -0.35 -12.00 -13.41
N ALA A 44 -0.56 -11.99 -14.73
CA ALA A 44 -0.44 -13.19 -15.55
C ALA A 44 1.00 -13.73 -15.57
N MET A 45 2.01 -12.85 -15.70
CA MET A 45 3.43 -13.26 -15.63
C MET A 45 3.77 -13.88 -14.26
N SER A 46 3.30 -13.27 -13.16
CA SER A 46 3.47 -13.79 -11.80
C SER A 46 2.82 -15.16 -11.63
N ALA A 47 1.57 -15.32 -12.11
CA ALA A 47 0.85 -16.59 -12.07
C ALA A 47 1.58 -17.70 -12.84
N TRP A 48 2.16 -17.39 -14.00
CA TRP A 48 2.96 -18.36 -14.75
C TRP A 48 4.21 -18.78 -13.96
N SER A 49 4.96 -17.85 -13.35
CA SER A 49 6.12 -18.20 -12.50
C SER A 49 5.75 -19.10 -11.32
N VAL A 50 4.63 -18.83 -10.64
CA VAL A 50 4.15 -19.66 -9.53
C VAL A 50 3.77 -21.07 -10.01
N LEU A 51 2.96 -21.16 -11.07
CA LEU A 51 2.48 -22.44 -11.57
C LEU A 51 3.61 -23.29 -12.17
N TYR A 52 4.64 -22.66 -12.73
CA TYR A 52 5.85 -23.36 -13.17
C TYR A 52 6.69 -23.86 -11.99
N ALA A 53 6.78 -23.09 -10.89
CA ALA A 53 7.41 -23.58 -9.65
C ALA A 53 6.68 -24.81 -9.09
N VAL A 54 5.34 -24.79 -9.10
CA VAL A 54 4.51 -25.94 -8.70
C VAL A 54 4.76 -27.15 -9.60
N GLU A 55 4.87 -26.96 -10.92
CA GLU A 55 5.22 -28.05 -11.85
C GLU A 55 6.57 -28.70 -11.51
N LEU A 56 7.58 -27.92 -11.13
CA LEU A 56 8.89 -28.44 -10.72
C LEU A 56 8.84 -29.19 -9.37
N LEU A 57 7.97 -28.75 -8.45
CA LEU A 57 7.77 -29.35 -7.13
C LEU A 57 7.08 -30.72 -7.17
N VAL A 58 6.08 -30.87 -8.04
CA VAL A 58 5.24 -32.07 -8.10
C VAL A 58 6.00 -33.22 -8.75
N PRO A 59 6.10 -34.41 -8.14
CA PRO A 59 6.82 -35.54 -8.74
C PRO A 59 5.97 -36.37 -9.70
N GLU A 60 4.64 -36.40 -9.55
CA GLU A 60 3.76 -37.20 -10.40
C GLU A 60 3.55 -36.57 -11.79
N LEU A 61 3.56 -37.40 -12.84
CA LEU A 61 3.28 -36.96 -14.22
C LEU A 61 1.91 -36.29 -14.34
N GLN A 62 0.87 -36.85 -13.71
CA GLN A 62 -0.48 -36.27 -13.75
C GLN A 62 -0.53 -34.87 -13.14
N GLY A 63 0.15 -34.66 -12.01
CA GLY A 63 0.18 -33.36 -11.35
C GLY A 63 1.01 -32.32 -12.12
N LYS A 64 2.10 -32.75 -12.80
CA LYS A 64 2.83 -31.87 -13.74
C LYS A 64 1.99 -31.45 -14.93
N VAL A 65 1.25 -32.39 -15.52
CA VAL A 65 0.32 -32.08 -16.64
C VAL A 65 -0.73 -31.08 -16.18
N LEU A 66 -1.33 -31.25 -15.00
CA LEU A 66 -2.29 -30.30 -14.46
C LEU A 66 -1.69 -28.91 -14.24
N ALA A 67 -0.48 -28.83 -13.66
CA ALA A 67 0.23 -27.57 -13.46
C ALA A 67 0.52 -26.88 -14.81
N ALA A 68 0.97 -27.62 -15.82
CA ALA A 68 1.16 -27.11 -17.17
C ALA A 68 -0.16 -26.64 -17.81
N GLN A 69 -1.28 -27.36 -17.62
CA GLN A 69 -2.59 -26.94 -18.11
C GLN A 69 -3.03 -25.61 -17.49
N LEU A 70 -2.81 -25.42 -16.19
CA LEU A 70 -3.12 -24.17 -15.49
C LEU A 70 -2.22 -23.02 -15.95
N GLN A 71 -0.93 -23.28 -16.27
CA GLN A 71 -0.03 -22.26 -16.81
C GLN A 71 -0.56 -21.67 -18.12
N TYR A 72 -1.21 -22.46 -18.97
CA TYR A 72 -1.76 -21.98 -20.24
C TYR A 72 -2.81 -20.87 -20.07
N LEU A 73 -3.50 -20.79 -18.93
CA LEU A 73 -4.40 -19.68 -18.62
C LEU A 73 -3.64 -18.34 -18.58
N ALA A 74 -2.46 -18.34 -17.97
CA ALA A 74 -1.58 -17.18 -17.91
C ALA A 74 -0.91 -16.91 -19.26
N ILE A 75 -0.36 -17.96 -19.90
CA ILE A 75 0.32 -17.86 -21.20
C ILE A 75 -0.60 -17.25 -22.26
N ALA A 76 -1.85 -17.72 -22.34
CA ALA A 76 -2.81 -17.28 -23.34
C ALA A 76 -3.29 -15.83 -23.13
N ALA A 77 -3.22 -15.31 -21.90
CA ALA A 77 -3.65 -13.95 -21.56
C ALA A 77 -2.57 -12.89 -21.84
N ILE A 78 -1.29 -13.24 -21.77
CA ILE A 78 -0.15 -12.30 -21.90
C ILE A 78 -0.14 -11.56 -23.26
N PRO A 79 -0.19 -12.22 -24.44
CA PRO A 79 -0.13 -11.53 -25.73
C PRO A 79 -1.25 -10.51 -25.99
N PRO A 80 -2.54 -10.81 -25.76
CA PRO A 80 -3.59 -9.81 -25.95
C PRO A 80 -3.50 -8.66 -24.94
N LEU A 81 -3.18 -8.94 -23.67
CA LEU A 81 -2.98 -7.89 -22.66
C LEU A 81 -1.81 -6.96 -23.04
N TRP A 82 -0.71 -7.51 -23.54
CA TRP A 82 0.42 -6.74 -24.03
C TRP A 82 0.06 -5.82 -25.20
N LEU A 83 -0.66 -6.33 -26.22
CA LEU A 83 -1.05 -5.51 -27.35
C LEU A 83 -2.02 -4.39 -26.93
N ILE A 84 -3.03 -4.71 -26.10
CA ILE A 84 -3.98 -3.73 -25.57
C ILE A 84 -3.23 -2.64 -24.79
N PHE A 85 -2.32 -3.04 -23.90
CA PHE A 85 -1.48 -2.10 -23.15
C PHE A 85 -0.65 -1.21 -24.10
N SER A 86 0.03 -1.79 -25.09
CA SER A 86 0.84 -1.03 -26.04
C SER A 86 0.03 0.01 -26.82
N LEU A 87 -1.21 -0.32 -27.21
CA LEU A 87 -2.09 0.58 -27.94
C LEU A 87 -2.64 1.69 -27.04
N GLN A 88 -3.00 1.39 -25.80
CA GLN A 88 -3.44 2.41 -24.84
C GLN A 88 -2.30 3.38 -24.50
N TYR A 89 -1.11 2.85 -24.23
CA TYR A 89 0.05 3.65 -23.83
C TYR A 89 0.57 4.54 -24.97
N THR A 90 0.55 4.05 -26.22
CA THR A 90 1.02 4.80 -27.39
C THR A 90 -0.04 5.72 -28.00
N GLY A 91 -1.20 5.89 -27.35
CA GLY A 91 -2.24 6.83 -27.77
C GLY A 91 -3.11 6.37 -28.94
N ARG A 92 -3.23 5.05 -29.17
CA ARG A 92 -4.13 4.43 -30.17
C ARG A 92 -5.27 3.63 -29.52
N ALA A 93 -5.77 4.12 -28.38
CA ALA A 93 -6.89 3.49 -27.67
C ALA A 93 -8.17 3.43 -28.52
N ASP A 94 -8.35 4.35 -29.48
CA ASP A 94 -9.53 4.39 -30.37
C ASP A 94 -9.70 3.11 -31.22
N TRP A 95 -8.61 2.39 -31.48
CA TRP A 95 -8.71 1.12 -32.20
C TRP A 95 -9.32 0.00 -31.33
N LEU A 96 -9.28 0.13 -30.00
CA LEU A 96 -9.68 -0.89 -29.03
C LEU A 96 -11.17 -0.84 -28.66
N THR A 97 -12.04 -1.07 -29.63
CA THR A 97 -13.49 -1.25 -29.35
C THR A 97 -13.73 -2.48 -28.46
N PRO A 98 -14.81 -2.52 -27.65
CA PRO A 98 -15.16 -3.69 -26.83
C PRO A 98 -15.34 -4.98 -27.63
N ALA A 99 -15.72 -4.87 -28.92
CA ALA A 99 -15.75 -6.00 -29.83
C ALA A 99 -14.33 -6.50 -30.10
N ARG A 100 -13.43 -5.64 -30.59
CA ARG A 100 -12.04 -6.03 -30.95
C ARG A 100 -11.26 -6.57 -29.75
N GLN A 101 -11.45 -6.00 -28.57
CA GLN A 101 -10.85 -6.54 -27.34
C GLN A 101 -11.30 -7.98 -27.09
N ARG A 102 -12.60 -8.28 -27.19
CA ARG A 102 -13.10 -9.66 -27.09
C ARG A 102 -12.50 -10.58 -28.16
N TRP A 103 -12.42 -10.12 -29.40
CA TRP A 103 -11.82 -10.88 -30.50
C TRP A 103 -10.35 -11.26 -30.24
N LEU A 104 -9.57 -10.39 -29.59
CA LEU A 104 -8.21 -10.71 -29.18
C LEU A 104 -8.16 -11.86 -28.15
N PHE A 105 -9.10 -11.98 -27.23
CA PHE A 105 -9.05 -13.08 -26.26
C PHE A 105 -9.55 -14.43 -26.81
N ILE A 106 -10.33 -14.45 -27.90
CA ILE A 106 -10.94 -15.68 -28.43
C ILE A 106 -9.89 -16.78 -28.75
N PRO A 107 -8.81 -16.54 -29.51
CA PRO A 107 -7.81 -17.57 -29.78
C PRO A 107 -7.15 -18.11 -28.50
N GLY A 108 -6.94 -17.25 -27.50
CA GLY A 108 -6.43 -17.64 -26.18
C GLY A 108 -7.39 -18.57 -25.43
N ILE A 109 -8.68 -18.21 -25.38
CA ILE A 109 -9.73 -19.02 -24.75
C ILE A 109 -9.85 -20.40 -25.41
N ILE A 110 -9.85 -20.46 -26.75
CA ILE A 110 -9.87 -21.73 -27.49
C ILE A 110 -8.63 -22.56 -27.13
N THR A 111 -7.47 -21.94 -27.03
CA THR A 111 -6.23 -22.63 -26.63
C THR A 111 -6.35 -23.22 -25.23
N CYS A 112 -6.87 -22.47 -24.26
CA CYS A 112 -7.11 -23.00 -22.91
C CYS A 112 -8.05 -24.21 -22.93
N LEU A 113 -9.18 -24.14 -23.66
CA LEU A 113 -10.11 -25.26 -23.78
C LEU A 113 -9.45 -26.51 -24.40
N LEU A 114 -8.64 -26.33 -25.45
CA LEU A 114 -7.91 -27.41 -26.11
C LEU A 114 -6.81 -28.02 -25.24
N VAL A 115 -6.20 -27.24 -24.35
CA VAL A 115 -5.19 -27.73 -23.40
C VAL A 115 -5.80 -28.67 -22.36
N PHE A 116 -6.98 -28.33 -21.82
CA PHE A 116 -7.69 -29.19 -20.87
C PHE A 116 -8.26 -30.46 -21.51
N THR A 117 -8.61 -30.40 -22.80
CA THR A 117 -9.17 -31.53 -23.57
C THR A 117 -8.11 -32.30 -24.38
N ASN A 118 -6.82 -31.92 -24.24
CA ASN A 118 -5.74 -32.40 -25.10
C ASN A 118 -5.57 -33.93 -25.13
N GLN A 119 -5.96 -34.64 -24.07
CA GLN A 119 -5.87 -36.10 -23.97
C GLN A 119 -6.66 -36.83 -25.07
N TRP A 120 -7.68 -36.21 -25.66
CA TRP A 120 -8.54 -36.84 -26.67
C TRP A 120 -8.10 -36.63 -28.11
N HIS A 121 -7.30 -35.59 -28.39
CA HIS A 121 -7.04 -35.16 -29.76
C HIS A 121 -5.59 -34.77 -30.06
N GLY A 122 -4.76 -34.52 -29.04
CA GLY A 122 -3.32 -34.21 -29.22
C GLY A 122 -3.04 -32.94 -30.04
N LEU A 123 -3.91 -31.93 -29.99
CA LEU A 123 -3.81 -30.72 -30.83
C LEU A 123 -2.82 -29.70 -30.27
N ILE A 124 -2.50 -29.77 -28.97
CA ILE A 124 -1.50 -28.94 -28.30
C ILE A 124 -0.23 -29.76 -28.07
N TRP A 125 -0.34 -30.90 -27.37
CA TRP A 125 0.76 -31.83 -27.12
C TRP A 125 0.42 -33.19 -27.75
N GLN A 126 1.32 -33.75 -28.56
CA GLN A 126 1.10 -35.07 -29.19
C GLN A 126 1.30 -36.21 -28.17
N GLY A 127 2.13 -35.99 -27.16
CA GLY A 127 2.30 -36.87 -26.01
C GLY A 127 3.03 -36.14 -24.88
N VAL A 128 2.95 -36.67 -23.66
CA VAL A 128 3.64 -36.16 -22.47
C VAL A 128 4.23 -37.33 -21.70
N ALA A 129 5.49 -37.20 -21.29
CA ALA A 129 6.19 -38.18 -20.48
C ALA A 129 7.06 -37.47 -19.44
N LEU A 130 7.68 -38.23 -18.53
CA LEU A 130 8.77 -37.70 -17.73
C LEU A 130 10.07 -37.82 -18.51
N ASP A 131 10.98 -36.86 -18.32
CA ASP A 131 12.29 -36.85 -18.99
C ASP A 131 13.00 -38.22 -18.86
N PRO A 132 13.36 -38.88 -19.99
CA PRO A 132 14.02 -40.17 -20.00
C PRO A 132 15.41 -40.18 -19.37
N ALA A 133 16.05 -39.02 -19.18
CA ALA A 133 17.34 -38.90 -18.48
C ALA A 133 17.23 -38.93 -16.94
N GLY A 134 16.03 -39.16 -16.39
CA GLY A 134 15.81 -39.40 -14.95
C GLY A 134 15.57 -38.16 -14.09
N HIS A 135 15.50 -36.96 -14.69
CA HIS A 135 15.34 -35.69 -13.96
C HIS A 135 13.91 -35.43 -13.47
N ARG A 136 12.93 -36.30 -13.81
CA ARG A 136 11.51 -36.16 -13.46
C ARG A 136 10.92 -34.80 -13.87
N GLU A 137 11.39 -34.18 -14.94
CA GLU A 137 10.79 -32.98 -15.53
C GLU A 137 9.74 -33.37 -16.59
N LEU A 138 8.78 -32.48 -16.86
CA LEU A 138 7.74 -32.74 -17.85
C LEU A 138 8.34 -32.67 -19.26
N TYR A 139 8.25 -33.77 -20.00
CA TYR A 139 8.76 -33.90 -21.37
C TYR A 139 7.61 -33.98 -22.37
N ILE A 140 7.52 -32.99 -23.27
CA ILE A 140 6.48 -32.93 -24.31
C ILE A 140 6.97 -33.67 -25.56
N ILE A 141 6.34 -34.80 -25.85
CA ILE A 141 6.58 -35.63 -27.04
C ILE A 141 5.82 -35.00 -28.21
N GLY A 142 6.44 -34.05 -28.90
CA GLY A 142 5.88 -33.42 -30.10
C GLY A 142 4.79 -32.37 -29.83
N ARG A 143 4.75 -31.34 -30.69
CA ARG A 143 3.83 -30.20 -30.59
C ARG A 143 2.73 -30.34 -31.64
N GLY A 144 1.47 -30.30 -31.23
CA GLY A 144 0.32 -30.46 -32.10
C GLY A 144 0.07 -29.25 -33.01
N PHE A 145 -0.87 -29.37 -33.95
CA PHE A 145 -1.15 -28.32 -34.92
C PHE A 145 -1.59 -26.99 -34.27
N TRP A 146 -2.49 -27.03 -33.28
CA TRP A 146 -3.02 -25.82 -32.65
C TRP A 146 -1.96 -25.10 -31.81
N PHE A 147 -0.95 -25.81 -31.28
CA PHE A 147 0.19 -25.18 -30.63
C PHE A 147 0.82 -24.12 -31.55
N TRP A 148 1.12 -24.48 -32.80
CA TRP A 148 1.74 -23.56 -33.76
C TRP A 148 0.81 -22.41 -34.18
N VAL A 149 -0.50 -22.65 -34.26
CA VAL A 149 -1.50 -21.60 -34.48
C VAL A 149 -1.46 -20.57 -33.35
N HIS A 150 -1.52 -21.04 -32.09
CA HIS A 150 -1.45 -20.17 -30.92
C HIS A 150 -0.12 -19.42 -30.83
N THR A 151 1.01 -20.10 -31.05
CA THR A 151 2.34 -19.49 -31.05
C THR A 151 2.43 -18.38 -32.10
N THR A 152 2.00 -18.65 -33.34
CA THR A 152 2.04 -17.64 -34.42
C THR A 152 1.17 -16.43 -34.07
N TYR A 153 -0.02 -16.66 -33.56
CA TYR A 153 -0.93 -15.62 -33.08
C TYR A 153 -0.30 -14.79 -31.95
N ALA A 154 0.19 -15.44 -30.89
CA ALA A 154 0.79 -14.80 -29.72
C ALA A 154 1.99 -13.93 -30.08
N TYR A 155 2.92 -14.47 -30.88
CA TYR A 155 4.09 -13.73 -31.33
C TYR A 155 3.70 -12.58 -32.28
N GLY A 156 2.69 -12.76 -33.14
CA GLY A 156 2.16 -11.68 -33.97
C GLY A 156 1.69 -10.49 -33.14
N LEU A 157 1.00 -10.73 -32.01
CA LEU A 157 0.57 -9.66 -31.09
C LEU A 157 1.75 -9.03 -30.35
N ILE A 158 2.69 -9.84 -29.86
CA ILE A 158 3.88 -9.34 -29.14
C ILE A 158 4.72 -8.44 -30.04
N VAL A 159 5.04 -8.91 -31.26
CA VAL A 159 5.79 -8.15 -32.27
C VAL A 159 5.04 -6.88 -32.67
N SER A 160 3.72 -6.96 -32.86
CA SER A 160 2.91 -5.77 -33.14
C SER A 160 3.04 -4.72 -32.03
N GLY A 161 2.98 -5.13 -30.75
CA GLY A 161 3.18 -4.23 -29.62
C GLY A 161 4.59 -3.63 -29.56
N ILE A 162 5.62 -4.43 -29.81
CA ILE A 162 7.02 -3.95 -29.88
C ILE A 162 7.17 -2.91 -31.01
N ILE A 163 6.66 -3.19 -32.21
CA ILE A 163 6.69 -2.25 -33.33
C ILE A 163 6.02 -0.93 -32.95
N ARG A 164 4.89 -0.98 -32.22
CA ARG A 164 4.22 0.23 -31.73
C ARG A 164 5.09 1.03 -30.77
N PHE A 165 5.73 0.39 -29.80
CA PHE A 165 6.62 1.07 -28.85
C PHE A 165 7.87 1.63 -29.53
N VAL A 166 8.50 0.90 -30.45
CA VAL A 166 9.65 1.38 -31.22
C VAL A 166 9.26 2.58 -32.07
N TRP A 167 8.14 2.51 -32.78
CA TRP A 167 7.62 3.61 -33.58
C TRP A 167 7.30 4.83 -32.73
N PHE A 168 6.67 4.63 -31.56
CA PHE A 168 6.40 5.69 -30.60
C PHE A 168 7.69 6.32 -30.07
N ALA A 169 8.71 5.51 -29.73
CA ALA A 169 10.02 5.98 -29.24
C ALA A 169 10.73 6.88 -30.26
N VAL A 170 10.59 6.63 -31.56
CA VAL A 170 11.18 7.51 -32.59
C VAL A 170 10.45 8.86 -32.62
N GLN A 171 9.13 8.85 -32.41
CA GLN A 171 8.30 10.03 -32.58
C GLN A 171 8.27 10.99 -31.38
N VAL A 172 8.50 10.54 -30.16
CA VAL A 172 8.37 11.37 -28.94
C VAL A 172 9.69 12.05 -28.52
N PRO A 173 9.63 13.16 -27.74
CA PRO A 173 10.83 13.82 -27.19
C PRO A 173 11.71 12.89 -26.33
N LYS A 174 13.01 13.22 -26.19
CA LYS A 174 14.03 12.39 -25.53
C LYS A 174 13.60 11.77 -24.19
N LEU A 175 12.87 12.52 -23.37
CA LEU A 175 12.39 12.09 -22.05
C LEU A 175 11.46 10.85 -22.14
N TYR A 176 10.55 10.84 -23.13
CA TYR A 176 9.57 9.76 -23.33
C TYR A 176 10.12 8.61 -24.19
N ARG A 177 11.21 8.83 -24.94
CA ARG A 177 11.89 7.75 -25.70
C ARG A 177 12.43 6.69 -24.76
N LEU A 178 12.98 7.12 -23.63
CA LEU A 178 13.57 6.22 -22.65
C LEU A 178 12.49 5.30 -22.05
N GLN A 179 11.32 5.85 -21.72
CA GLN A 179 10.16 5.08 -21.22
C GLN A 179 9.73 3.98 -22.21
N ALA A 180 9.61 4.32 -23.50
CA ALA A 180 9.27 3.36 -24.53
C ALA A 180 10.37 2.30 -24.77
N LEU A 181 11.64 2.68 -24.65
CA LEU A 181 12.76 1.74 -24.77
C LEU A 181 12.78 0.74 -23.60
N PHE A 182 12.44 1.16 -22.38
CA PHE A 182 12.29 0.25 -21.24
C PHE A 182 11.18 -0.78 -21.47
N MET A 183 10.07 -0.40 -22.12
CA MET A 183 8.98 -1.33 -22.49
C MET A 183 9.41 -2.35 -23.55
N VAL A 184 10.18 -1.92 -24.54
CA VAL A 184 10.76 -2.83 -25.53
C VAL A 184 11.76 -3.78 -24.86
N GLY A 185 12.66 -3.24 -24.05
CA GLY A 185 13.67 -4.02 -23.32
C GLY A 185 13.06 -5.08 -22.41
N SER A 186 12.05 -4.73 -21.61
CA SER A 186 11.37 -5.67 -20.72
C SER A 186 10.62 -6.78 -21.46
N THR A 187 10.25 -6.57 -22.72
CA THR A 187 9.54 -7.59 -23.53
C THR A 187 10.51 -8.48 -24.31
N LEU A 188 11.67 -7.97 -24.71
CA LEU A 188 12.67 -8.75 -25.42
C LEU A 188 13.32 -9.82 -24.55
N VAL A 189 13.50 -9.55 -23.25
CA VAL A 189 14.18 -10.47 -22.32
C VAL A 189 13.46 -11.83 -22.18
N PRO A 190 12.15 -11.90 -21.92
CA PRO A 190 11.43 -13.19 -21.90
C PRO A 190 11.30 -13.79 -23.29
N LEU A 191 11.22 -12.98 -24.34
CA LEU A 191 11.15 -13.46 -25.72
C LEU A 191 12.42 -14.22 -26.11
N MET A 192 13.59 -13.76 -25.65
CA MET A 192 14.85 -14.47 -25.82
C MET A 192 14.82 -15.83 -25.12
N GLY A 193 14.35 -15.88 -23.87
CA GLY A 193 14.16 -17.14 -23.14
C GLY A 193 13.25 -18.11 -23.89
N ASN A 194 12.08 -17.64 -24.32
CA ASN A 194 11.11 -18.46 -25.00
C ASN A 194 11.59 -18.90 -26.39
N ALA A 195 12.37 -18.08 -27.09
CA ALA A 195 12.98 -18.46 -28.37
C ALA A 195 13.98 -19.62 -28.18
N VAL A 196 14.80 -19.59 -27.13
CA VAL A 196 15.72 -20.68 -26.80
C VAL A 196 14.96 -21.98 -26.53
N TYR A 197 13.81 -21.91 -25.84
CA TYR A 197 12.93 -23.05 -25.58
C TYR A 197 12.24 -23.60 -26.84
N LEU A 198 11.75 -22.72 -27.72
CA LEU A 198 11.05 -23.13 -28.94
C LEU A 198 11.98 -23.81 -29.96
N PHE A 199 13.20 -23.27 -30.13
CA PHE A 199 14.16 -23.74 -31.15
C PHE A 199 15.21 -24.73 -30.63
N GLY A 200 15.22 -25.05 -29.33
CA GLY A 200 16.04 -26.13 -28.78
C GLY A 200 17.53 -25.80 -28.64
N GLY A 201 17.88 -24.56 -28.30
CA GLY A 201 19.27 -24.06 -28.29
C GLY A 201 20.13 -24.38 -27.06
N LEU A 202 19.59 -25.06 -26.05
CA LEU A 202 20.31 -25.41 -24.81
C LEU A 202 20.55 -26.93 -24.68
N PRO A 203 21.64 -27.37 -24.01
CA PRO A 203 21.92 -28.79 -23.76
C PRO A 203 20.81 -29.54 -23.00
N ARG A 204 19.93 -28.82 -22.29
CA ARG A 204 18.74 -29.32 -21.58
C ARG A 204 17.49 -28.80 -22.29
N SER A 205 17.02 -29.49 -23.33
CA SER A 205 15.94 -29.04 -24.22
C SER A 205 14.51 -29.16 -23.64
N TRP A 206 14.37 -29.58 -22.40
CA TRP A 206 13.09 -29.86 -21.72
C TRP A 206 12.66 -28.77 -20.72
N PHE A 207 13.53 -27.80 -20.43
CA PHE A 207 13.29 -26.73 -19.47
C PHE A 207 12.84 -25.43 -20.14
N ASP A 208 11.77 -24.80 -19.66
CA ASP A 208 11.34 -23.47 -20.10
C ASP A 208 12.01 -22.36 -19.26
N PRO A 209 12.94 -21.58 -19.83
CA PRO A 209 13.61 -20.50 -19.11
C PRO A 209 12.77 -19.21 -19.06
N THR A 210 11.64 -19.13 -19.77
CA THR A 210 10.82 -17.91 -19.87
C THR A 210 10.39 -17.35 -18.51
N PRO A 211 9.89 -18.16 -17.55
CA PRO A 211 9.48 -17.65 -16.25
C PRO A 211 10.62 -17.10 -15.39
N PHE A 212 11.87 -17.49 -15.68
CA PHE A 212 13.06 -16.94 -15.02
C PHE A 212 13.38 -15.54 -15.53
N PHE A 213 13.20 -15.31 -16.83
CA PHE A 213 13.43 -14.01 -17.46
C PHE A 213 12.37 -12.95 -17.10
N PHE A 214 11.24 -13.35 -16.48
CA PHE A 214 10.28 -12.40 -15.91
C PHE A 214 10.86 -11.57 -14.77
N SER A 215 11.80 -12.10 -14.00
CA SER A 215 12.48 -11.34 -12.93
C SER A 215 13.27 -10.15 -13.50
N ALA A 216 14.09 -10.39 -14.52
CA ALA A 216 14.85 -9.34 -15.22
C ALA A 216 13.92 -8.31 -15.89
N SER A 217 12.80 -8.78 -16.45
CA SER A 217 11.76 -7.91 -17.03
C SER A 217 11.07 -7.05 -15.97
N GLY A 218 10.78 -7.66 -14.81
CA GLY A 218 10.27 -6.98 -13.62
C GLY A 218 11.23 -5.90 -13.12
N VAL A 219 12.54 -6.18 -13.05
CA VAL A 219 13.54 -5.17 -12.68
C VAL A 219 13.57 -4.01 -13.67
N LEU A 220 13.58 -4.29 -14.98
CA LEU A 220 13.55 -3.24 -16.02
C LEU A 220 12.29 -2.37 -15.92
N LEU A 221 11.13 -2.99 -15.69
CA LEU A 221 9.88 -2.26 -15.49
C LEU A 221 9.90 -1.45 -14.20
N ALA A 222 10.39 -1.99 -13.08
CA ALA A 222 10.53 -1.29 -11.82
C ALA A 222 11.41 -0.04 -11.96
N VAL A 223 12.55 -0.14 -12.66
CA VAL A 223 13.39 1.01 -12.98
C VAL A 223 12.62 2.03 -13.84
N GLY A 224 11.86 1.57 -14.84
CA GLY A 224 10.98 2.42 -15.64
C GLY A 224 9.96 3.20 -14.79
N PHE A 225 9.29 2.54 -13.86
CA PHE A 225 8.31 3.14 -12.95
C PHE A 225 8.93 4.16 -12.00
N PHE A 226 9.93 3.75 -11.22
CA PHE A 226 10.44 4.53 -10.09
C PHE A 226 11.49 5.57 -10.48
N ARG A 227 12.21 5.38 -11.59
CA ARG A 227 13.30 6.27 -12.00
C ARG A 227 12.97 7.12 -13.22
N VAL A 228 12.15 6.62 -14.13
CA VAL A 228 11.86 7.28 -15.43
C VAL A 228 10.45 7.88 -15.48
N GLY A 229 9.61 7.66 -14.47
CA GLY A 229 8.28 8.28 -14.37
C GLY A 229 7.34 7.80 -15.46
N LEU A 230 7.25 6.47 -15.65
CA LEU A 230 6.52 5.78 -16.72
C LEU A 230 5.04 6.22 -16.90
N PHE A 231 4.45 6.94 -15.94
CA PHE A 231 3.07 7.47 -15.97
C PHE A 231 2.95 8.95 -15.56
N ASP A 232 4.04 9.71 -15.54
CA ASP A 232 3.99 11.14 -15.21
C ASP A 232 3.73 11.96 -16.48
N VAL A 233 2.47 12.42 -16.63
CA VAL A 233 1.89 13.29 -17.69
C VAL A 233 2.19 12.85 -19.14
N THR A 234 1.19 12.25 -19.79
CA THR A 234 1.24 11.76 -21.17
C THR A 234 1.48 12.86 -22.23
N PRO A 235 2.39 12.66 -23.21
CA PRO A 235 2.67 13.58 -24.33
C PRO A 235 1.50 13.84 -25.30
N ILE A 236 0.45 13.03 -25.22
CA ILE A 236 -0.65 12.94 -26.20
C ILE A 236 -1.49 14.22 -26.23
N ALA A 237 -1.65 14.89 -25.09
CA ALA A 237 -2.44 16.11 -24.99
C ALA A 237 -1.91 17.25 -25.88
N ALA A 238 -0.59 17.40 -26.00
CA ALA A 238 0.00 18.52 -26.75
C ALA A 238 -0.06 18.35 -28.28
N ARG A 239 0.06 17.12 -28.81
CA ARG A 239 0.04 16.87 -30.27
C ARG A 239 -1.36 16.81 -30.87
N MET A 240 -2.35 16.31 -30.13
CA MET A 240 -3.74 16.29 -30.62
C MET A 240 -4.34 17.69 -30.75
N ILE A 241 -3.90 18.63 -29.91
CA ILE A 241 -4.40 20.02 -29.95
C ILE A 241 -3.97 20.73 -31.25
N ILE A 242 -2.72 20.63 -31.67
CA ILE A 242 -2.19 21.41 -32.82
C ILE A 242 -2.68 20.86 -34.16
N ALA A 243 -2.86 19.54 -34.28
CA ALA A 243 -3.27 18.91 -35.55
C ALA A 243 -4.74 19.19 -35.93
N ASN A 244 -5.60 19.47 -34.95
CA ASN A 244 -7.03 19.72 -35.16
C ASN A 244 -7.40 21.21 -35.24
N LEU A 245 -6.42 22.12 -35.22
CA LEU A 245 -6.68 23.55 -35.42
C LEU A 245 -7.07 23.82 -36.87
N GLN A 246 -8.20 24.50 -37.07
CA GLN A 246 -8.70 24.91 -38.39
C GLN A 246 -7.87 26.06 -38.99
N ASP A 247 -7.24 26.88 -38.13
CA ASP A 247 -6.34 27.94 -38.57
C ASP A 247 -5.00 27.37 -39.01
N ALA A 248 -4.40 27.98 -40.03
CA ALA A 248 -3.10 27.57 -40.56
C ALA A 248 -1.98 27.97 -39.59
N VAL A 249 -1.33 26.99 -38.97
CA VAL A 249 -0.23 27.18 -38.00
C VAL A 249 1.09 26.69 -38.58
N ILE A 250 2.12 27.54 -38.50
CA ILE A 250 3.48 27.26 -38.97
C ILE A 250 4.46 27.61 -37.85
N VAL A 251 5.40 26.71 -37.60
CA VAL A 251 6.49 26.88 -36.63
C VAL A 251 7.80 27.10 -37.38
N LEU A 252 8.52 28.15 -37.02
CA LEU A 252 9.78 28.56 -37.62
C LEU A 252 10.91 28.53 -36.58
N ASP A 253 12.15 28.30 -37.02
CA ASP A 253 13.33 28.46 -36.18
C ASP A 253 13.74 29.94 -36.04
N HIS A 254 14.77 30.22 -35.23
CA HIS A 254 15.31 31.56 -35.03
C HIS A 254 15.92 32.18 -36.31
N LEU A 255 16.15 31.39 -37.37
CA LEU A 255 16.59 31.82 -38.69
C LEU A 255 15.43 31.87 -39.71
N TYR A 256 14.18 31.79 -39.26
CA TYR A 256 12.95 31.78 -40.07
C TYR A 256 12.78 30.59 -41.01
N ARG A 257 13.45 29.47 -40.73
CA ARG A 257 13.25 28.22 -41.47
C ARG A 257 12.07 27.46 -40.94
N VAL A 258 11.30 26.85 -41.83
CA VAL A 258 10.10 26.08 -41.46
C VAL A 258 10.50 24.82 -40.68
N ILE A 259 10.11 24.74 -39.41
CA ILE A 259 10.30 23.54 -38.57
C ILE A 259 9.13 22.59 -38.75
N ASP A 260 7.91 23.10 -38.69
CA ASP A 260 6.69 22.29 -38.74
C ASP A 260 5.49 23.10 -39.24
N LEU A 261 4.50 22.42 -39.79
CA LEU A 261 3.27 23.03 -40.31
C LEU A 261 2.07 22.08 -40.18
N ASN A 262 0.98 22.61 -39.63
CA ASN A 262 -0.25 21.85 -39.45
C ASN A 262 -0.98 21.62 -40.80
N PRO A 263 -1.95 20.70 -40.86
CA PRO A 263 -2.65 20.39 -42.12
C PRO A 263 -3.31 21.62 -42.77
N ALA A 264 -3.89 22.52 -41.97
CA ALA A 264 -4.48 23.76 -42.46
C ALA A 264 -3.45 24.69 -43.13
N ALA A 265 -2.23 24.77 -42.59
CA ALA A 265 -1.14 25.54 -43.20
C ALA A 265 -0.67 24.93 -44.53
N ARG A 266 -0.56 23.60 -44.60
CA ARG A 266 -0.22 22.90 -45.85
C ARG A 266 -1.24 23.17 -46.95
N GLN A 267 -2.52 23.17 -46.59
CA GLN A 267 -3.60 23.46 -47.53
C GLN A 267 -3.58 24.93 -47.98
N LEU A 268 -3.32 25.86 -47.05
CA LEU A 268 -3.28 27.29 -47.36
C LEU A 268 -2.13 27.66 -48.30
N PHE A 269 -0.92 27.21 -48.00
CA PHE A 269 0.28 27.48 -48.79
C PHE A 269 0.55 26.44 -49.88
N GLN A 270 -0.40 25.50 -50.09
CA GLN A 270 -0.31 24.41 -51.06
C GLN A 270 1.06 23.72 -51.12
N CYS A 271 1.64 23.48 -49.94
CA CYS A 271 2.98 22.93 -49.81
C CYS A 271 2.96 21.57 -49.11
N GLY A 272 3.83 20.66 -49.56
CA GLY A 272 4.10 19.40 -48.89
C GLY A 272 5.12 19.53 -47.75
N GLU A 273 5.53 18.38 -47.20
CA GLU A 273 6.61 18.32 -46.19
C GLU A 273 7.99 18.72 -46.75
N GLU A 274 8.12 18.83 -48.07
CA GLU A 274 9.32 19.28 -48.80
C GLU A 274 9.80 20.69 -48.44
N VAL A 275 8.93 21.49 -47.83
CA VAL A 275 9.22 22.87 -47.42
C VAL A 275 9.87 22.95 -46.03
N ILE A 276 9.86 21.86 -45.25
CA ILE A 276 10.53 21.80 -43.95
C ILE A 276 12.05 22.00 -44.14
N GLY A 277 12.62 22.91 -43.36
CA GLY A 277 14.03 23.31 -43.42
C GLY A 277 14.34 24.46 -44.39
N HIS A 278 13.41 24.85 -45.27
CA HIS A 278 13.56 26.00 -46.16
C HIS A 278 13.20 27.31 -45.45
N ASP A 279 13.76 28.43 -45.92
CA ASP A 279 13.42 29.75 -45.39
C ASP A 279 11.97 30.07 -45.75
N PHE A 280 11.16 30.41 -44.74
CA PHE A 280 9.74 30.67 -44.91
C PHE A 280 9.46 31.82 -45.89
N ARG A 281 10.42 32.74 -46.05
CA ARG A 281 10.36 33.85 -47.01
C ARG A 281 10.26 33.36 -48.44
N ASP A 282 10.93 32.28 -48.78
CA ASP A 282 10.92 31.73 -50.13
C ASP A 282 9.59 31.03 -50.43
N VAL A 283 8.99 30.41 -49.42
CA VAL A 283 7.65 29.80 -49.47
C VAL A 283 6.57 30.86 -49.77
N LEU A 284 6.68 32.03 -49.15
CA LEU A 284 5.79 33.17 -49.38
C LEU A 284 5.99 33.80 -50.77
N ARG A 285 7.23 33.87 -51.29
CA ARG A 285 7.54 34.40 -52.63
C ARG A 285 6.92 33.57 -53.74
N LEU A 286 6.98 32.23 -53.61
CA LEU A 286 6.36 31.30 -54.56
C LEU A 286 4.85 31.54 -54.73
N HIS A 287 4.22 32.18 -53.75
CA HIS A 287 2.77 32.46 -53.72
C HIS A 287 2.42 33.95 -53.90
N GLY A 288 3.35 34.75 -54.45
CA GLY A 288 3.04 36.10 -54.94
C GLY A 288 2.97 37.21 -53.87
N LEU A 289 3.43 36.97 -52.65
CA LEU A 289 3.50 38.00 -51.61
C LEU A 289 4.83 38.77 -51.68
N THR A 290 4.78 40.05 -52.04
CA THR A 290 5.93 40.97 -52.02
C THR A 290 6.20 41.53 -50.63
N PHE A 291 7.48 41.56 -50.24
CA PHE A 291 7.97 41.89 -48.90
C PHE A 291 7.65 43.32 -48.42
N ALA A 292 6.99 43.42 -47.27
CA ALA A 292 7.25 44.49 -46.30
C ALA A 292 8.11 43.91 -45.16
N ARG A 293 9.03 44.71 -44.59
CA ARG A 293 9.89 44.32 -43.45
C ARG A 293 9.09 43.84 -42.22
N ASP A 294 7.78 44.13 -42.18
CA ASP A 294 6.89 43.92 -41.04
C ASP A 294 6.26 42.52 -40.93
N VAL A 295 6.40 41.67 -41.95
CA VAL A 295 5.83 40.30 -41.94
C VAL A 295 6.52 39.38 -40.91
N MET A 296 7.63 39.81 -40.31
CA MET A 296 8.35 39.09 -39.25
C MET A 296 8.19 39.73 -37.86
N ALA A 297 7.46 40.85 -37.76
CA ALA A 297 7.19 41.50 -36.48
C ALA A 297 6.16 40.69 -35.68
N GLU A 298 6.33 40.64 -34.36
CA GLU A 298 5.38 40.07 -33.41
C GLU A 298 4.10 40.91 -33.41
N GLY A 299 2.92 40.27 -33.46
CA GLY A 299 1.63 40.98 -33.53
C GLY A 299 0.68 40.42 -34.59
N GLN A 300 -0.48 41.07 -34.70
CA GLN A 300 -1.57 40.70 -35.59
C GLN A 300 -1.66 41.65 -36.78
N GLN A 301 -1.77 41.12 -37.99
CA GLN A 301 -1.82 41.89 -39.23
C GLN A 301 -2.76 41.24 -40.24
N GLU A 302 -3.49 42.04 -40.99
CA GLU A 302 -4.33 41.57 -42.10
C GLU A 302 -3.57 41.66 -43.41
N ILE A 303 -3.66 40.58 -44.19
CA ILE A 303 -2.89 40.35 -45.40
C ILE A 303 -3.87 39.95 -46.49
N VAL A 304 -3.86 40.71 -47.57
CA VAL A 304 -4.73 40.49 -48.71
C VAL A 304 -4.00 39.65 -49.75
N PHE A 305 -4.60 38.53 -50.11
CA PHE A 305 -4.21 37.68 -51.22
C PHE A 305 -5.09 37.97 -52.43
N HIS A 306 -4.49 37.95 -53.61
CA HIS A 306 -5.22 37.93 -54.87
C HIS A 306 -4.89 36.61 -55.55
N ARG A 307 -5.88 35.72 -55.67
CA ARG A 307 -5.72 34.40 -56.26
C ARG A 307 -6.87 34.17 -57.23
N GLU A 308 -6.56 33.77 -58.46
CA GLU A 308 -7.57 33.49 -59.51
C GLU A 308 -8.57 34.63 -59.79
N GLY A 309 -8.16 35.89 -59.60
CA GLY A 309 -9.02 37.06 -59.83
C GLY A 309 -9.98 37.40 -58.68
N VAL A 310 -9.93 36.66 -57.58
CA VAL A 310 -10.73 36.91 -56.36
C VAL A 310 -9.82 37.40 -55.24
N GLN A 311 -10.27 38.44 -54.53
CA GLN A 311 -9.56 38.98 -53.37
C GLN A 311 -9.88 38.14 -52.14
N HIS A 312 -8.88 37.47 -51.57
CA HIS A 312 -8.99 36.75 -50.31
C HIS A 312 -8.29 37.53 -49.19
N ILE A 313 -8.95 37.75 -48.06
CA ILE A 313 -8.38 38.48 -46.91
C ILE A 313 -8.06 37.48 -45.81
N PHE A 314 -6.82 37.50 -45.31
CA PHE A 314 -6.36 36.64 -44.22
C PHE A 314 -5.83 37.46 -43.06
N ARG A 315 -6.09 37.02 -41.83
CA ARG A 315 -5.55 37.60 -40.60
C ARG A 315 -4.42 36.72 -40.08
N ARG A 316 -3.22 37.28 -39.94
CA ARG A 316 -1.99 36.62 -39.47
C ARG A 316 -1.63 37.10 -38.07
N THR A 317 -1.30 36.19 -37.18
CA THR A 317 -0.77 36.46 -35.82
C THR A 317 0.57 35.77 -35.63
N VAL A 318 1.56 36.45 -35.05
CA VAL A 318 2.88 35.87 -34.77
C VAL A 318 3.34 36.06 -33.34
N SER A 319 3.95 35.00 -32.80
CA SER A 319 4.42 34.91 -31.42
C SER A 319 5.82 34.27 -31.35
N VAL A 320 6.69 34.76 -30.46
CA VAL A 320 8.08 34.28 -30.32
C VAL A 320 8.21 33.17 -29.26
N ILE A 321 8.87 32.06 -29.59
CA ILE A 321 9.23 30.99 -28.64
C ILE A 321 10.57 31.33 -27.98
N ARG A 322 10.64 31.32 -26.64
CA ARG A 322 11.88 31.62 -25.88
C ARG A 322 12.24 30.49 -24.90
N ASP A 323 13.53 30.25 -24.69
CA ASP A 323 14.06 29.35 -23.65
C ASP A 323 13.98 29.99 -22.24
N ARG A 324 14.19 29.19 -21.17
CA ARG A 324 14.28 29.62 -19.76
C ARG A 324 15.35 30.69 -19.51
N LYS A 325 16.34 30.85 -20.40
CA LYS A 325 17.34 31.95 -20.35
C LYS A 325 16.96 33.18 -21.19
N GLY A 326 15.76 33.23 -21.75
CA GLY A 326 15.23 34.35 -22.53
C GLY A 326 15.69 34.40 -23.99
N LEU A 327 16.47 33.42 -24.46
CA LEU A 327 16.91 33.35 -25.85
C LEU A 327 15.75 32.90 -26.76
N SER A 328 15.53 33.59 -27.87
CA SER A 328 14.53 33.19 -28.88
C SER A 328 14.96 31.90 -29.57
N LEU A 329 14.12 30.87 -29.47
CA LEU A 329 14.31 29.57 -30.09
C LEU A 329 13.61 29.49 -31.47
N GLY A 330 12.62 30.35 -31.73
CA GLY A 330 11.85 30.36 -32.98
C GLY A 330 10.57 31.19 -32.92
N TYR A 331 9.70 31.05 -33.93
CA TYR A 331 8.46 31.81 -34.10
C TYR A 331 7.29 30.90 -34.44
N ILE A 332 6.07 31.26 -34.03
CA ILE A 332 4.83 30.59 -34.43
C ILE A 332 3.97 31.59 -35.21
N HIS A 333 3.53 31.21 -36.39
CA HIS A 333 2.64 31.97 -37.26
C HIS A 333 1.28 31.28 -37.35
N VAL A 334 0.20 32.02 -37.12
CA VAL A 334 -1.18 31.55 -37.24
C VAL A 334 -1.92 32.40 -38.29
N TRP A 335 -2.59 31.78 -39.25
CA TRP A 335 -3.28 32.45 -40.36
C TRP A 335 -4.73 31.99 -40.48
N ARG A 336 -5.66 32.95 -40.58
CA ARG A 336 -7.11 32.72 -40.64
C ARG A 336 -7.76 33.45 -41.81
N ASN A 337 -8.64 32.79 -42.57
CA ASN A 337 -9.36 33.39 -43.71
C ASN A 337 -10.59 34.19 -43.21
N VAL A 338 -10.73 35.44 -43.65
CA VAL A 338 -11.83 36.37 -43.28
C VAL A 338 -12.54 36.98 -44.50
N THR A 339 -12.36 36.39 -45.69
CA THR A 339 -12.84 36.96 -46.98
C THR A 339 -14.36 37.07 -47.07
N HIS A 340 -15.08 35.97 -46.81
CA HIS A 340 -16.53 35.89 -46.95
C HIS A 340 -17.27 36.78 -45.93
N GLU A 341 -16.63 37.00 -44.77
CA GLU A 341 -17.16 37.84 -43.69
C GLU A 341 -17.20 39.31 -44.12
N GLN A 342 -16.24 39.78 -44.92
CA GLN A 342 -16.16 41.19 -45.34
C GLN A 342 -17.06 41.56 -46.53
N GLU A 343 -17.23 40.65 -47.49
CA GLU A 343 -18.12 40.89 -48.64
C GLU A 343 -19.60 40.89 -48.24
N LEU A 344 -19.98 40.03 -47.29
CA LEU A 344 -21.31 40.01 -46.69
C LEU A 344 -21.60 41.31 -45.93
N LEU A 345 -20.62 41.80 -45.16
CA LEU A 345 -20.73 43.05 -44.39
C LEU A 345 -20.96 44.31 -45.25
N ALA A 346 -20.50 44.33 -46.51
CA ALA A 346 -20.66 45.48 -47.39
C ALA A 346 -22.06 45.58 -48.01
N ALA A 347 -22.63 44.45 -48.45
CA ALA A 347 -24.01 44.38 -48.93
C ALA A 347 -25.01 44.50 -47.77
N GLU A 348 -24.68 43.93 -46.61
CA GLU A 348 -25.41 44.17 -45.38
C GLU A 348 -25.39 45.65 -44.99
N ARG A 349 -24.30 46.41 -45.13
CA ARG A 349 -24.25 47.80 -44.63
C ARG A 349 -25.37 48.72 -45.12
N GLN A 350 -25.80 48.61 -46.38
CA GLN A 350 -26.83 49.47 -46.97
C GLN A 350 -28.25 49.01 -46.57
N HIS A 351 -28.50 47.70 -46.53
CA HIS A 351 -29.74 47.13 -46.00
C HIS A 351 -29.84 47.32 -44.47
N ALA A 352 -28.69 47.22 -43.80
CA ALA A 352 -28.43 47.48 -42.40
C ALA A 352 -28.43 48.97 -42.07
N GLU A 353 -28.51 49.93 -42.99
CA GLU A 353 -28.73 51.34 -42.63
C GLU A 353 -30.22 51.60 -42.39
N ARG A 354 -31.11 51.10 -43.25
CA ARG A 354 -32.56 51.11 -43.00
C ARG A 354 -32.96 50.18 -41.86
N GLN A 355 -32.40 48.96 -41.83
CA GLN A 355 -32.55 48.09 -40.65
C GLN A 355 -31.84 48.67 -39.43
N ARG A 356 -30.73 49.42 -39.53
CA ARG A 356 -30.14 50.13 -38.36
C ARG A 356 -31.08 51.16 -37.82
N TYR A 357 -31.75 51.96 -38.65
CA TYR A 357 -32.73 52.91 -38.13
C TYR A 357 -33.92 52.21 -37.46
N LEU A 358 -34.42 51.11 -38.04
CA LEU A 358 -35.47 50.31 -37.43
C LEU A 358 -34.98 49.65 -36.12
N VAL A 359 -33.79 49.03 -36.10
CA VAL A 359 -33.14 48.40 -34.94
C VAL A 359 -32.73 49.42 -33.87
N GLN A 360 -32.30 50.63 -34.27
CA GLN A 360 -31.98 51.74 -33.39
C GLN A 360 -33.25 52.26 -32.73
N ALA A 361 -34.32 52.47 -33.50
CA ALA A 361 -35.63 52.81 -32.95
C ALA A 361 -36.14 51.72 -31.99
N ILE A 362 -35.99 50.44 -32.35
CA ILE A 362 -36.30 49.30 -31.49
C ILE A 362 -35.47 49.34 -30.20
N GLY A 363 -34.18 49.64 -30.30
CA GLY A 363 -33.27 49.77 -29.16
C GLY A 363 -33.62 50.95 -28.25
N GLU A 364 -33.89 52.13 -28.82
CA GLU A 364 -34.31 53.31 -28.08
C GLU A 364 -35.68 53.10 -27.41
N LEU A 365 -36.59 52.36 -28.06
CA LEU A 365 -37.88 51.95 -27.48
C LEU A 365 -37.75 50.92 -26.36
N LEU A 366 -36.80 49.98 -26.47
CA LEU A 366 -36.49 48.99 -25.42
C LEU A 366 -35.88 49.63 -24.15
N VAL A 367 -35.22 50.78 -24.30
CA VAL A 367 -34.53 51.49 -23.21
C VAL A 367 -35.39 52.59 -22.59
N ALA A 368 -36.54 52.94 -23.21
CA ALA A 368 -37.47 53.92 -22.65
C ALA A 368 -37.95 53.49 -21.25
N VAL A 369 -37.59 54.30 -20.24
CA VAL A 369 -37.84 54.00 -18.81
C VAL A 369 -39.27 54.39 -18.40
N ASP A 370 -39.86 55.33 -19.13
CA ASP A 370 -41.21 55.86 -18.90
C ASP A 370 -42.03 55.91 -20.20
N LEU A 371 -43.36 55.97 -20.04
CA LEU A 371 -44.31 55.90 -21.16
C LEU A 371 -44.28 57.14 -22.07
N GLU A 372 -43.90 58.31 -21.57
CA GLU A 372 -43.88 59.56 -22.35
C GLU A 372 -42.70 59.57 -23.33
N THR A 373 -41.52 59.13 -22.86
CA THR A 373 -40.34 58.90 -23.69
C THR A 373 -40.61 57.82 -24.73
N PHE A 374 -41.32 56.75 -24.35
CA PHE A 374 -41.70 55.68 -25.28
C PHE A 374 -42.55 56.17 -26.46
N TYR A 375 -43.64 56.91 -26.21
CA TYR A 375 -44.49 57.42 -27.29
C TYR A 375 -43.74 58.41 -28.19
N THR A 376 -42.90 59.26 -27.60
CA THR A 376 -42.10 60.23 -28.35
C THR A 376 -41.11 59.56 -29.29
N THR A 377 -40.39 58.54 -28.81
CA THR A 377 -39.43 57.78 -29.61
C THR A 377 -40.13 56.97 -30.70
N LEU A 378 -41.27 56.35 -30.39
CA LEU A 378 -42.03 55.55 -31.35
C LEU A 378 -42.49 56.42 -32.52
N MET A 379 -42.99 57.62 -32.22
CA MET A 379 -43.48 58.54 -33.24
C MET A 379 -42.37 59.18 -34.04
N LYS A 380 -41.21 59.49 -33.45
CA LYS A 380 -40.03 59.91 -34.21
C LYS A 380 -39.55 58.83 -35.18
N ALA A 381 -39.52 57.57 -34.75
CA ALA A 381 -39.16 56.44 -35.59
C ALA A 381 -40.17 56.25 -36.74
N ALA A 382 -41.47 56.29 -36.43
CA ALA A 382 -42.53 56.21 -37.44
C ALA A 382 -42.44 57.38 -38.45
N GLN A 383 -42.12 58.59 -37.97
CA GLN A 383 -41.94 59.76 -38.83
C GLN A 383 -40.79 59.59 -39.83
N GLN A 384 -39.67 59.02 -39.38
CA GLN A 384 -38.45 58.86 -40.17
C GLN A 384 -38.52 57.65 -41.12
N VAL A 385 -39.05 56.51 -40.65
CA VAL A 385 -39.21 55.28 -41.44
C VAL A 385 -40.28 55.46 -42.52
N LEU A 386 -41.37 56.15 -42.20
CA LEU A 386 -42.51 56.32 -43.10
C LEU A 386 -42.48 57.66 -43.84
N SER A 387 -41.42 58.46 -43.70
CA SER A 387 -41.31 59.79 -44.31
C SER A 387 -42.59 60.60 -44.13
N ALA A 388 -43.03 60.75 -42.89
CA ALA A 388 -44.26 61.44 -42.54
C ALA A 388 -43.98 62.87 -42.07
N ASP A 389 -44.92 63.78 -42.33
CA ASP A 389 -44.84 65.17 -41.88
C ASP A 389 -45.42 65.32 -40.46
N ARG A 390 -46.38 64.46 -40.07
CA ARG A 390 -47.08 64.50 -38.79
C ARG A 390 -47.37 63.09 -38.28
N THR A 391 -47.55 62.94 -36.96
CA THR A 391 -47.74 61.63 -36.31
C THR A 391 -48.61 61.74 -35.06
N ALA A 392 -49.40 60.71 -34.75
CA ALA A 392 -50.17 60.64 -33.49
C ALA A 392 -50.34 59.20 -33.01
N VAL A 393 -50.51 59.01 -31.69
CA VAL A 393 -50.88 57.74 -31.05
C VAL A 393 -52.23 57.89 -30.37
N TYR A 394 -53.13 56.94 -30.61
CA TYR A 394 -54.45 56.84 -29.99
C TYR A 394 -54.56 55.52 -29.25
N LEU A 395 -54.96 55.54 -27.99
CA LEU A 395 -55.23 54.36 -27.16
C LEU A 395 -56.73 54.19 -26.99
N TYR A 396 -57.17 52.94 -27.08
CA TYR A 396 -58.57 52.57 -26.95
C TYR A 396 -58.81 51.89 -25.60
N ASP A 397 -59.69 52.47 -24.79
CA ASP A 397 -60.16 51.86 -23.57
C ASP A 397 -61.51 51.17 -23.82
N ARG A 398 -61.51 49.85 -23.63
CA ARG A 398 -62.70 48.99 -23.83
C ARG A 398 -63.76 49.16 -22.77
N GLU A 399 -63.38 49.52 -21.54
CA GLU A 399 -64.35 49.65 -20.45
C GLU A 399 -65.17 50.95 -20.58
N THR A 400 -64.54 52.00 -21.09
CA THR A 400 -65.16 53.33 -21.25
C THR A 400 -65.59 53.65 -22.68
N ASP A 401 -65.33 52.75 -23.64
CA ASP A 401 -65.53 52.91 -25.09
C ASP A 401 -65.05 54.27 -25.62
N SER A 402 -63.86 54.68 -25.20
CA SER A 402 -63.30 56.00 -25.49
C SER A 402 -61.89 55.91 -26.08
N LEU A 403 -61.51 56.92 -26.85
CA LEU A 403 -60.14 57.11 -27.29
C LEU A 403 -59.44 58.15 -26.43
N SER A 404 -58.19 57.86 -26.06
CA SER A 404 -57.26 58.85 -25.53
C SER A 404 -56.10 59.04 -26.52
N CYS A 405 -55.61 60.27 -26.66
CA CYS A 405 -54.49 60.58 -27.53
C CYS A 405 -53.28 60.99 -26.66
N PRO A 406 -52.48 60.04 -26.14
CA PRO A 406 -51.34 60.36 -25.27
C PRO A 406 -50.24 61.15 -26.00
N TYR A 407 -50.20 61.11 -27.34
CA TYR A 407 -49.19 61.82 -28.12
C TYR A 407 -49.71 62.25 -29.49
N ALA A 408 -49.47 63.51 -29.87
CA ALA A 408 -49.67 64.02 -31.22
C ALA A 408 -48.60 65.06 -31.55
N ASN A 409 -48.08 65.02 -32.79
CA ASN A 409 -47.07 65.95 -33.30
C ASN A 409 -47.49 66.46 -34.68
N GLY A 410 -47.51 67.79 -34.85
CA GLY A 410 -47.89 68.45 -36.10
C GLY A 410 -49.40 68.50 -36.39
N LEU A 411 -50.26 68.16 -35.42
CA LEU A 411 -51.73 68.21 -35.53
C LEU A 411 -52.31 69.21 -34.53
N SER A 412 -53.35 69.97 -34.90
CA SER A 412 -54.01 70.86 -33.94
C SER A 412 -54.85 70.08 -32.90
N ARG A 413 -55.11 70.71 -31.75
CA ARG A 413 -56.04 70.18 -30.75
C ARG A 413 -57.45 70.01 -31.30
N GLU A 414 -57.88 70.91 -32.18
CA GLU A 414 -59.19 70.83 -32.84
C GLU A 414 -59.35 69.53 -33.63
N TYR A 415 -58.30 69.11 -34.35
CA TYR A 415 -58.28 67.83 -35.07
C TYR A 415 -58.26 66.61 -34.13
N VAL A 416 -57.44 66.64 -33.08
CA VAL A 416 -57.36 65.53 -32.11
C VAL A 416 -58.70 65.34 -31.36
N ASP A 417 -59.34 66.43 -30.96
CA ASP A 417 -60.64 66.40 -30.29
C ASP A 417 -61.76 65.96 -31.25
N ALA A 418 -61.69 66.38 -32.52
CA ALA A 418 -62.62 65.94 -33.55
C ALA A 418 -62.52 64.43 -33.82
N ILE A 419 -61.31 63.85 -33.81
CA ILE A 419 -61.10 62.39 -33.93
C ILE A 419 -61.78 61.64 -32.78
N ASN A 420 -61.67 62.12 -31.54
CA ASN A 420 -62.34 61.49 -30.39
C ASN A 420 -63.87 61.61 -30.51
N ARG A 421 -64.39 62.79 -30.85
CA ARG A 421 -65.83 63.06 -31.01
C ARG A 421 -66.48 62.25 -32.13
N PHE A 422 -65.75 62.02 -33.23
CA PHE A 422 -66.25 61.30 -34.40
C PHE A 422 -65.63 59.91 -34.56
N PHE A 423 -65.05 59.31 -33.50
CA PHE A 423 -64.25 58.08 -33.58
C PHE A 423 -64.89 56.99 -34.44
N HIS A 424 -66.16 56.63 -34.21
CA HIS A 424 -66.86 55.60 -34.98
C HIS A 424 -67.16 55.94 -36.46
N LYS A 425 -66.96 57.20 -36.87
CA LYS A 425 -67.24 57.71 -38.22
C LYS A 425 -65.97 58.04 -39.02
N VAL A 426 -64.79 57.83 -38.45
CA VAL A 426 -63.50 58.07 -39.13
C VAL A 426 -62.94 56.77 -39.69
N PRO A 427 -62.04 56.81 -40.70
CA PRO A 427 -61.48 55.60 -41.31
C PRO A 427 -60.85 54.65 -40.29
N GLY A 428 -60.27 55.20 -39.21
CA GLY A 428 -59.66 54.44 -38.11
C GLY A 428 -60.62 53.54 -37.32
N ALA A 429 -61.94 53.80 -37.30
CA ALA A 429 -62.90 52.92 -36.62
C ALA A 429 -63.02 51.54 -37.27
N ARG A 430 -62.65 51.41 -38.55
CA ARG A 430 -62.59 50.10 -39.22
C ARG A 430 -61.61 49.15 -38.53
N LEU A 431 -60.62 49.65 -37.78
CA LEU A 431 -59.69 48.84 -37.01
C LEU A 431 -60.37 48.01 -35.91
N LEU A 432 -61.51 48.46 -35.37
CA LEU A 432 -62.30 47.72 -34.39
C LEU A 432 -62.92 46.44 -34.97
N GLN A 433 -63.22 46.45 -36.27
CA GLN A 433 -63.83 45.31 -36.98
C GLN A 433 -62.79 44.48 -37.71
N ARG A 434 -61.79 45.14 -38.32
CA ARG A 434 -60.69 44.55 -39.08
C ARG A 434 -59.39 45.30 -38.75
N PRO A 435 -58.56 44.79 -37.83
CA PRO A 435 -57.34 45.47 -37.42
C PRO A 435 -56.22 45.25 -38.45
N GLN A 436 -56.37 45.86 -39.62
CA GLN A 436 -55.38 45.93 -40.70
C GLN A 436 -55.02 47.40 -40.97
N PRO A 437 -53.80 47.72 -41.43
CA PRO A 437 -53.44 49.10 -41.72
C PRO A 437 -54.39 49.73 -42.73
N ILE A 438 -54.70 50.99 -42.51
CA ILE A 438 -55.59 51.76 -43.35
C ILE A 438 -54.78 52.88 -43.96
N VAL A 439 -54.69 52.89 -45.29
CA VAL A 439 -54.00 53.94 -46.04
C VAL A 439 -55.04 54.74 -46.82
N ILE A 440 -55.01 56.06 -46.66
CA ILE A 440 -55.85 57.01 -47.39
C ILE A 440 -54.94 57.84 -48.28
N THR A 441 -55.18 57.79 -49.59
CA THR A 441 -54.33 58.47 -50.59
C THR A 441 -54.52 59.98 -50.58
N ASP A 442 -55.76 60.45 -50.45
CA ASP A 442 -56.08 61.88 -50.33
C ASP A 442 -57.29 62.09 -49.40
N ALA A 443 -57.01 62.49 -48.17
CA ALA A 443 -57.97 62.64 -47.09
C ALA A 443 -58.93 63.82 -47.27
N GLN A 444 -58.63 64.78 -48.15
CA GLN A 444 -59.52 65.91 -48.41
C GLN A 444 -60.65 65.54 -49.37
N THR A 445 -60.44 64.52 -50.21
CA THR A 445 -61.39 64.09 -51.24
C THR A 445 -62.03 62.72 -50.95
N ASP A 446 -61.39 61.88 -50.13
CA ASP A 446 -61.88 60.55 -49.77
C ASP A 446 -63.27 60.57 -49.09
N PRO A 447 -64.25 59.76 -49.54
CA PRO A 447 -65.55 59.65 -48.89
C PRO A 447 -65.50 59.20 -47.42
N ALA A 448 -64.51 58.39 -47.04
CA ALA A 448 -64.38 57.83 -45.70
C ALA A 448 -63.96 58.88 -44.65
N THR A 449 -63.41 60.03 -45.07
CA THR A 449 -63.01 61.14 -44.20
C THR A 449 -64.06 62.26 -44.14
N ALA A 450 -65.24 62.08 -44.75
CA ALA A 450 -66.26 63.14 -44.87
C ALA A 450 -66.64 63.81 -43.54
N ALA A 451 -66.69 63.04 -42.44
CA ALA A 451 -67.03 63.56 -41.11
C ALA A 451 -65.99 64.53 -40.52
N LEU A 452 -64.74 64.51 -41.04
CA LEU A 452 -63.63 65.35 -40.59
C LEU A 452 -63.12 66.29 -41.68
N ARG A 453 -63.74 66.32 -42.87
CA ARG A 453 -63.19 66.98 -44.05
C ARG A 453 -62.88 68.46 -43.83
N GLU A 454 -63.77 69.19 -43.17
CA GLU A 454 -63.57 70.61 -42.85
C GLU A 454 -62.30 70.83 -42.01
N VAL A 455 -62.12 70.00 -40.98
CA VAL A 455 -60.94 70.05 -40.09
C VAL A 455 -59.68 69.55 -40.80
N ILE A 456 -59.77 68.53 -41.66
CA ILE A 456 -58.63 68.00 -42.43
C ILE A 456 -58.11 69.04 -43.45
N VAL A 457 -59.01 69.77 -44.11
CA VAL A 457 -58.64 70.86 -45.02
C VAL A 457 -57.94 71.99 -44.27
N HIS A 458 -58.42 72.32 -43.06
CA HIS A 458 -57.76 73.28 -42.16
C HIS A 458 -56.39 72.80 -41.69
N GLU A 459 -56.24 71.50 -41.40
CA GLU A 459 -54.95 70.91 -41.05
C GLU A 459 -53.96 70.93 -42.20
N GLY A 460 -54.40 70.69 -43.44
CA GLY A 460 -53.58 70.77 -44.64
C GLY A 460 -52.75 69.53 -44.95
N PHE A 461 -53.17 68.34 -44.48
CA PHE A 461 -52.59 67.06 -44.92
C PHE A 461 -53.45 66.38 -46.00
N HIS A 462 -52.81 65.49 -46.78
CA HIS A 462 -53.42 64.76 -47.89
C HIS A 462 -53.35 63.25 -47.67
N THR A 463 -52.17 62.62 -47.73
CA THR A 463 -52.07 61.17 -47.53
C THR A 463 -51.88 60.85 -46.05
N TYR A 464 -52.54 59.82 -45.53
CA TYR A 464 -52.21 59.31 -44.19
C TYR A 464 -52.40 57.80 -44.07
N ALA A 465 -51.70 57.20 -43.12
CA ALA A 465 -51.79 55.78 -42.80
C ALA A 465 -52.03 55.59 -41.31
N VAL A 466 -52.88 54.63 -40.95
CA VAL A 466 -53.21 54.27 -39.57
C VAL A 466 -52.86 52.80 -39.36
N PHE A 467 -52.07 52.52 -38.33
CA PHE A 467 -51.55 51.20 -38.00
C PHE A 467 -52.10 50.74 -36.64
N PRO A 468 -52.71 49.54 -36.55
CA PRO A 468 -53.29 49.03 -35.30
C PRO A 468 -52.22 48.54 -34.32
N LEU A 469 -52.37 48.88 -33.04
CA LEU A 469 -51.58 48.34 -31.93
C LEU A 469 -52.32 47.14 -31.33
N ILE A 470 -51.86 45.93 -31.64
CA ILE A 470 -52.51 44.66 -31.25
C ILE A 470 -51.54 43.88 -30.37
N GLY A 471 -51.95 43.53 -29.16
CA GLY A 471 -51.22 42.61 -28.28
C GLY A 471 -52.02 41.33 -28.04
N SER A 472 -51.59 40.50 -27.08
CA SER A 472 -52.15 39.15 -26.91
C SER A 472 -53.65 39.10 -26.56
N HIS A 473 -54.19 40.19 -26.00
CA HIS A 473 -55.59 40.32 -25.56
C HIS A 473 -56.49 41.18 -26.49
N GLY A 474 -55.98 41.58 -27.66
CA GLY A 474 -56.72 42.31 -28.69
C GLY A 474 -56.15 43.69 -29.03
N LEU A 475 -56.96 44.54 -29.69
CA LEU A 475 -56.59 45.91 -30.08
C LEU A 475 -56.50 46.83 -28.85
N PHE A 476 -55.33 47.43 -28.62
CA PHE A 476 -55.05 48.39 -27.55
C PHE A 476 -55.13 49.85 -28.02
N GLY A 477 -55.01 50.09 -29.32
CA GLY A 477 -54.95 51.43 -29.88
C GLY A 477 -54.48 51.41 -31.33
N ALA A 478 -54.05 52.56 -31.83
CA ALA A 478 -53.47 52.72 -33.15
C ALA A 478 -52.50 53.90 -33.15
N PHE A 479 -51.50 53.89 -34.03
CA PHE A 479 -50.78 55.10 -34.37
C PHE A 479 -51.03 55.49 -35.82
N ALA A 480 -51.03 56.79 -36.08
CA ALA A 480 -51.31 57.37 -37.39
C ALA A 480 -50.16 58.27 -37.83
N VAL A 481 -49.87 58.25 -39.13
CA VAL A 481 -48.86 59.10 -39.76
C VAL A 481 -49.45 59.82 -40.97
N TYR A 482 -49.07 61.08 -41.18
CA TYR A 482 -49.70 61.96 -42.17
C TYR A 482 -48.65 62.64 -43.04
N ARG A 483 -48.98 62.88 -44.30
CA ARG A 483 -48.18 63.61 -45.29
C ARG A 483 -48.97 64.80 -45.83
N ASN A 484 -48.31 65.93 -45.98
CA ASN A 484 -48.86 67.17 -46.54
C ASN A 484 -48.96 67.13 -48.08
N VAL A 485 -48.50 66.05 -48.71
CA VAL A 485 -48.54 65.84 -50.16
C VAL A 485 -49.26 64.55 -50.49
N ILE A 486 -49.80 64.46 -51.71
CA ILE A 486 -50.38 63.22 -52.23
C ILE A 486 -49.22 62.30 -52.67
N LYS A 487 -48.84 61.36 -51.80
CA LYS A 487 -47.78 60.38 -52.06
C LYS A 487 -48.13 59.05 -51.40
N LEU A 488 -48.40 58.03 -52.21
CA LEU A 488 -48.67 56.67 -51.72
C LEU A 488 -47.51 56.15 -50.85
N PHE A 489 -47.87 55.40 -49.81
CA PHE A 489 -46.92 54.56 -49.09
C PHE A 489 -46.62 53.32 -49.93
N SER A 490 -45.34 53.03 -50.12
CA SER A 490 -44.87 51.78 -50.74
C SER A 490 -45.17 50.57 -49.85
N GLU A 491 -45.16 49.36 -50.41
CA GLU A 491 -45.37 48.12 -49.63
C GLU A 491 -44.34 47.97 -48.51
N ASP A 492 -43.08 48.34 -48.76
CA ASP A 492 -42.01 48.34 -47.76
C ASP A 492 -42.28 49.33 -46.61
N GLU A 493 -42.82 50.52 -46.91
CA GLU A 493 -43.20 51.50 -45.88
C GLU A 493 -44.40 51.01 -45.07
N VAL A 494 -45.43 50.45 -45.72
CA VAL A 494 -46.58 49.89 -45.00
C VAL A 494 -46.14 48.73 -44.10
N HIS A 495 -45.26 47.85 -44.59
CA HIS A 495 -44.71 46.75 -43.80
C HIS A 495 -43.88 47.27 -42.62
N GLY A 496 -43.01 48.27 -42.84
CA GLY A 496 -42.23 48.90 -41.77
C GLY A 496 -43.11 49.55 -40.69
N GLY A 497 -44.21 50.20 -41.09
CA GLY A 497 -45.21 50.76 -40.16
C GLY A 497 -45.93 49.68 -39.35
N GLN A 498 -46.29 48.56 -39.97
CA GLN A 498 -46.84 47.39 -39.26
C GLN A 498 -45.86 46.81 -38.27
N THR A 499 -44.59 46.66 -38.64
CA THR A 499 -43.55 46.15 -37.73
C THR A 499 -43.42 47.04 -36.49
N LEU A 500 -43.36 48.36 -36.66
CA LEU A 500 -43.33 49.30 -35.54
C LEU A 500 -44.57 49.18 -34.65
N ALA A 501 -45.75 48.94 -35.24
CA ALA A 501 -47.01 48.78 -34.49
C ALA A 501 -47.03 47.51 -33.64
N TYR A 502 -46.61 46.38 -34.21
CA TYR A 502 -46.51 45.11 -33.48
C TYR A 502 -45.51 45.19 -32.33
N MET A 503 -44.36 45.81 -32.56
CA MET A 503 -43.33 45.96 -31.54
C MET A 503 -43.75 46.89 -30.41
N ALA A 504 -44.40 48.00 -30.75
CA ALA A 504 -44.92 48.92 -29.74
C ALA A 504 -45.97 48.26 -28.84
N ALA A 505 -46.87 47.44 -29.42
CA ALA A 505 -47.84 46.68 -28.66
C ALA A 505 -47.17 45.64 -27.72
N ALA A 506 -46.17 44.89 -28.22
CA ALA A 506 -45.43 43.92 -27.43
C ALA A 506 -44.61 44.57 -26.29
N MET A 507 -44.05 45.76 -26.49
CA MET A 507 -43.27 46.49 -25.49
C MET A 507 -44.15 47.09 -24.39
N LEU A 508 -45.32 47.65 -24.75
CA LEU A 508 -46.32 48.11 -23.78
C LEU A 508 -46.84 46.96 -22.91
N GLU A 509 -46.94 45.75 -23.47
CA GLU A 509 -47.31 44.53 -22.74
C GLU A 509 -46.17 44.02 -21.83
N ASN A 510 -44.93 43.97 -22.34
CA ASN A 510 -43.74 43.55 -21.59
C ASN A 510 -43.40 44.45 -20.40
N SER A 511 -43.60 45.76 -20.49
CA SER A 511 -43.36 46.70 -19.38
C SER A 511 -44.20 46.37 -18.15
N ARG A 512 -45.47 45.98 -18.36
CA ARG A 512 -46.36 45.52 -17.28
C ARG A 512 -45.89 44.19 -16.67
N LEU A 513 -45.36 43.28 -17.49
CA LEU A 513 -44.88 41.95 -17.06
C LEU A 513 -43.54 42.00 -16.30
N LEU A 514 -42.62 42.88 -16.73
CA LEU A 514 -41.28 43.05 -16.13
C LEU A 514 -41.34 43.60 -14.70
N ALA A 515 -42.31 44.48 -14.41
CA ALA A 515 -42.52 45.01 -13.07
C ALA A 515 -42.86 43.89 -12.06
N ALA A 516 -43.77 42.98 -12.43
CA ALA A 516 -44.13 41.82 -11.61
C ALA A 516 -42.96 40.83 -11.46
N THR A 517 -42.21 40.58 -12.54
CA THR A 517 -41.08 39.64 -12.52
C THR A 517 -39.91 40.13 -11.64
N ARG A 518 -39.62 41.45 -11.64
CA ARG A 518 -38.57 42.04 -10.78
C ARG A 518 -38.87 41.88 -9.29
N GLN A 519 -40.13 42.00 -8.89
CA GLN A 519 -40.54 41.82 -7.50
C GLN A 519 -40.36 40.37 -7.04
N TYR A 520 -40.71 39.41 -7.90
CA TYR A 520 -40.49 37.98 -7.62
C TYR A 520 -38.99 37.63 -7.54
N ALA A 521 -38.17 38.15 -8.46
CA ALA A 521 -36.72 37.94 -8.46
C ALA A 521 -36.03 38.49 -7.20
N ARG A 522 -36.47 39.65 -6.68
CA ARG A 522 -35.96 40.21 -5.42
C ARG A 522 -36.25 39.29 -4.22
N ARG A 523 -37.45 38.73 -4.14
CA ARG A 523 -37.82 37.79 -3.05
C ARG A 523 -37.00 36.49 -3.11
N MET A 524 -36.77 35.96 -4.32
CA MET A 524 -35.92 34.77 -4.50
C MET A 524 -34.44 35.03 -4.20
N ALA A 525 -33.92 36.22 -4.49
CA ALA A 525 -32.56 36.60 -4.14
C ALA A 525 -32.32 36.60 -2.63
N LEU A 526 -33.27 37.12 -1.85
CA LEU A 526 -33.19 37.14 -0.38
C LEU A 526 -33.24 35.72 0.23
N LEU A 527 -34.09 34.82 -0.28
CA LEU A 527 -34.11 33.42 0.16
C LEU A 527 -32.79 32.69 -0.16
N ASN A 528 -32.23 32.89 -1.35
CA ASN A 528 -30.93 32.33 -1.72
C ASN A 528 -29.77 32.91 -0.89
N GLU A 529 -29.86 34.18 -0.48
CA GLU A 529 -28.91 34.78 0.46
C GLU A 529 -28.97 34.12 1.83
N ILE A 530 -30.15 33.83 2.36
CA ILE A 530 -30.31 33.08 3.62
C ILE A 530 -29.63 31.71 3.51
N THR A 531 -29.88 30.97 2.43
CA THR A 531 -29.25 29.66 2.21
C THR A 531 -27.73 29.76 2.08
N ARG A 532 -27.20 30.73 1.33
CA ARG A 532 -25.75 30.94 1.17
C ARG A 532 -25.08 31.37 2.47
N ALA A 533 -25.67 32.32 3.17
CA ALA A 533 -25.20 32.79 4.47
C ALA A 533 -25.11 31.65 5.50
N ALA A 534 -26.08 30.73 5.46
CA ALA A 534 -26.08 29.56 6.33
C ALA A 534 -25.03 28.50 5.93
N LEU A 535 -24.63 28.45 4.65
CA LEU A 535 -23.60 27.52 4.15
C LEU A 535 -22.17 27.97 4.46
N GLU A 536 -21.95 29.26 4.66
CA GLU A 536 -20.62 29.84 4.91
C GLU A 536 -20.21 29.78 6.39
N VAL A 537 -21.16 29.70 7.31
CA VAL A 537 -20.90 29.71 8.76
C VAL A 537 -20.84 28.29 9.31
N HIS A 538 -19.75 27.96 10.00
CA HIS A 538 -19.50 26.61 10.55
C HIS A 538 -19.93 26.44 12.02
N ASP A 539 -20.27 27.54 12.69
CA ASP A 539 -20.71 27.55 14.08
C ASP A 539 -22.24 27.69 14.18
N LEU A 540 -22.89 26.81 14.92
CA LEU A 540 -24.36 26.74 15.02
C LEU A 540 -24.95 28.01 15.65
N GLN A 541 -24.24 28.63 16.59
CA GLN A 541 -24.69 29.84 17.28
C GLN A 541 -24.59 31.07 16.38
N GLN A 542 -23.43 31.27 15.73
CA GLN A 542 -23.24 32.33 14.72
C GLN A 542 -24.21 32.19 13.55
N MET A 543 -24.42 30.96 13.06
CA MET A 543 -25.37 30.69 11.99
C MET A 543 -26.80 31.03 12.42
N SER A 544 -27.23 30.61 13.61
CA SER A 544 -28.57 30.91 14.13
C SER A 544 -28.78 32.43 14.28
N ARG A 545 -27.76 33.17 14.71
CA ARG A 545 -27.80 34.64 14.80
C ARG A 545 -27.93 35.31 13.45
N LEU A 546 -27.14 34.88 12.47
CA LEU A 546 -27.23 35.38 11.10
C LEU A 546 -28.60 35.10 10.49
N LEU A 547 -29.13 33.90 10.68
CA LEU A 547 -30.45 33.50 10.19
C LEU A 547 -31.59 34.30 10.84
N ALA A 548 -31.52 34.54 12.15
CA ALA A 548 -32.49 35.40 12.85
C ALA A 548 -32.49 36.82 12.25
N ASN A 549 -31.31 37.45 12.12
CA ASN A 549 -31.18 38.78 11.51
C ASN A 549 -31.78 38.85 10.10
N ARG A 550 -31.53 37.84 9.26
CA ARG A 550 -32.04 37.83 7.87
C ARG A 550 -33.55 37.60 7.81
N LEU A 551 -34.12 36.81 8.72
CA LEU A 551 -35.57 36.66 8.85
C LEU A 551 -36.24 37.99 9.22
N GLY A 552 -35.65 38.75 10.16
CA GLY A 552 -36.16 40.08 10.50
C GLY A 552 -36.25 41.02 9.30
N VAL A 553 -35.22 41.03 8.44
CA VAL A 553 -35.21 41.84 7.20
C VAL A 553 -36.21 41.33 6.17
N LEU A 554 -36.37 40.01 6.01
CA LEU A 554 -37.27 39.43 5.01
C LEU A 554 -38.74 39.76 5.28
N PHE A 555 -39.12 39.84 6.55
CA PHE A 555 -40.50 40.08 6.99
C PHE A 555 -40.75 41.51 7.48
N GLU A 556 -39.75 42.39 7.44
CA GLU A 556 -39.80 43.72 8.06
C GLU A 556 -40.32 43.65 9.51
N ALA A 557 -39.88 42.63 10.24
CA ALA A 557 -40.39 42.29 11.57
C ALA A 557 -39.58 42.97 12.67
N ASP A 558 -40.27 43.40 13.73
CA ASP A 558 -39.66 44.03 14.90
C ASP A 558 -38.81 43.04 15.73
N GLY A 559 -39.21 41.77 15.76
CA GLY A 559 -38.50 40.69 16.45
C GLY A 559 -38.38 39.45 15.57
N SER A 560 -37.22 38.80 15.59
CA SER A 560 -37.05 37.50 14.95
C SER A 560 -36.15 36.61 15.80
N PHE A 561 -36.58 35.36 15.99
CA PHE A 561 -35.99 34.47 16.98
C PHE A 561 -35.84 33.06 16.40
N ILE A 562 -34.76 32.39 16.76
CA ILE A 562 -34.54 30.97 16.51
C ILE A 562 -34.41 30.26 17.85
N THR A 563 -35.28 29.31 18.07
CA THR A 563 -35.24 28.39 19.22
C THR A 563 -34.88 27.02 18.70
N LEU A 564 -33.87 26.37 19.29
CA LEU A 564 -33.54 24.98 18.99
C LEU A 564 -34.25 24.04 19.97
N TRP A 565 -34.50 22.81 19.53
CA TRP A 565 -34.99 21.75 20.40
C TRP A 565 -33.82 20.99 21.02
N ASP A 566 -33.80 20.87 22.34
CA ASP A 566 -32.84 20.06 23.09
C ASP A 566 -33.44 18.67 23.33
N ASP A 567 -32.94 17.66 22.61
CA ASP A 567 -33.41 16.28 22.71
C ASP A 567 -33.06 15.62 24.06
N HIS A 568 -32.02 16.07 24.76
CA HIS A 568 -31.63 15.50 26.06
C HIS A 568 -32.52 16.00 27.19
N LEU A 569 -32.84 17.29 27.15
CA LEU A 569 -33.65 17.95 28.19
C LEU A 569 -35.13 18.05 27.81
N GLN A 570 -35.50 17.59 26.61
CA GLN A 570 -36.86 17.61 26.04
C GLN A 570 -37.53 18.98 26.19
N ARG A 571 -36.79 20.05 25.87
CA ARG A 571 -37.25 21.43 26.05
C ARG A 571 -36.69 22.38 24.98
N PRO A 572 -37.37 23.50 24.72
CA PRO A 572 -36.83 24.55 23.85
C PRO A 572 -35.61 25.24 24.48
N ALA A 573 -34.58 25.44 23.66
CA ALA A 573 -33.37 26.18 23.98
C ALA A 573 -33.26 27.41 23.07
N PRO A 574 -33.47 28.63 23.60
CA PRO A 574 -33.28 29.87 22.85
C PRO A 574 -31.86 29.95 22.29
N ALA A 575 -31.72 30.00 20.96
CA ALA A 575 -30.43 29.92 20.29
C ALA A 575 -29.97 31.27 19.74
N ALA A 576 -30.89 32.06 19.18
CA ALA A 576 -30.58 33.39 18.68
C ALA A 576 -31.82 34.27 18.52
N ALA A 577 -31.61 35.59 18.52
CA ALA A 577 -32.54 36.59 18.01
C ALA A 577 -31.83 37.58 17.07
N ASN A 578 -32.60 38.51 16.48
CA ASN A 578 -32.04 39.69 15.82
C ASN A 578 -31.12 40.48 16.77
N ASP A 579 -30.13 41.19 16.22
CA ASP A 579 -28.98 41.72 16.98
C ASP A 579 -29.38 42.59 18.19
N GLU A 580 -30.47 43.35 18.11
CA GLU A 580 -30.95 44.18 19.22
C GLU A 580 -31.54 43.37 20.39
N LEU A 581 -32.05 42.16 20.15
CA LEU A 581 -32.72 41.32 21.13
C LEU A 581 -31.94 40.07 21.52
N HIS A 582 -30.79 39.80 20.87
CA HIS A 582 -30.03 38.54 21.02
C HIS A 582 -29.63 38.24 22.46
N ASP A 583 -28.90 39.14 23.10
CA ASP A 583 -28.30 38.93 24.43
C ASP A 583 -29.37 38.74 25.52
N TYR A 584 -30.53 39.39 25.34
CA TYR A 584 -31.68 39.25 26.22
C TYR A 584 -32.42 37.92 25.99
N TYR A 585 -32.65 37.54 24.72
CA TYR A 585 -33.43 36.36 24.37
C TYR A 585 -32.74 35.04 24.78
N VAL A 586 -31.43 34.92 24.60
CA VAL A 586 -30.67 33.69 24.94
C VAL A 586 -30.64 33.37 26.43
N GLN A 587 -31.02 34.33 27.30
CA GLN A 587 -31.11 34.15 28.74
C GLN A 587 -32.47 33.61 29.20
N ILE A 588 -33.49 33.67 28.35
CA ILE A 588 -34.83 33.16 28.67
C ILE A 588 -34.75 31.63 28.84
N ARG A 589 -35.38 31.11 29.90
CA ARG A 589 -35.49 29.67 30.17
C ARG A 589 -36.96 29.34 30.46
N ALA A 590 -37.47 28.34 29.76
CA ALA A 590 -38.76 27.74 30.06
C ALA A 590 -38.63 26.81 31.26
N GLU A 591 -39.60 26.85 32.16
CA GLU A 591 -39.72 25.89 33.26
C GLU A 591 -40.21 24.53 32.72
N PRO A 592 -39.87 23.40 33.36
CA PRO A 592 -40.34 22.08 32.91
C PRO A 592 -41.87 22.01 32.84
N GLY A 593 -42.42 21.74 31.65
CA GLY A 593 -43.86 21.67 31.41
C GLY A 593 -44.55 23.01 31.15
N GLU A 594 -43.81 24.12 31.09
CA GLU A 594 -44.35 25.44 30.76
C GLU A 594 -44.63 25.58 29.26
N PRO A 595 -45.84 25.99 28.83
CA PRO A 595 -46.19 26.10 27.41
C PRO A 595 -45.32 27.12 26.67
N THR A 596 -44.74 26.70 25.54
CA THR A 596 -43.97 27.58 24.63
C THR A 596 -44.48 27.49 23.20
N LEU A 597 -44.35 28.59 22.45
CA LEU A 597 -44.70 28.61 21.03
C LEU A 597 -43.89 27.61 20.20
N THR A 598 -42.62 27.42 20.58
CA THR A 598 -41.72 26.46 19.93
C THR A 598 -42.23 25.03 20.10
N GLU A 599 -42.67 24.65 21.30
CA GLU A 599 -43.27 23.32 21.51
C GLU A 599 -44.61 23.19 20.77
N ALA A 600 -45.49 24.19 20.87
CA ALA A 600 -46.79 24.18 20.23
C ALA A 600 -46.70 24.04 18.70
N VAL A 601 -45.78 24.76 18.05
CA VAL A 601 -45.59 24.68 16.60
C VAL A 601 -44.94 23.36 16.17
N LEU A 602 -44.02 22.83 16.97
CA LEU A 602 -43.39 21.51 16.72
C LEU A 602 -44.36 20.35 16.93
N GLN A 603 -45.35 20.48 17.83
CA GLN A 603 -46.43 19.51 18.00
C GLN A 603 -47.46 19.60 16.88
N ALA A 604 -47.81 20.82 16.46
CA ALA A 604 -48.76 21.03 15.36
C ALA A 604 -48.20 20.61 13.99
N GLY A 605 -46.88 20.68 13.80
CA GLY A 605 -46.21 20.32 12.55
C GLY A 605 -46.51 21.25 11.38
N LYS A 606 -47.16 22.39 11.63
CA LYS A 606 -47.56 23.40 10.65
C LYS A 606 -47.42 24.79 11.25
N VAL A 607 -47.44 25.81 10.40
CA VAL A 607 -47.34 27.21 10.82
C VAL A 607 -48.44 27.58 11.84
N LEU A 608 -48.08 28.42 12.82
CA LEU A 608 -49.05 29.01 13.75
C LEU A 608 -48.96 30.54 13.67
N ALA A 609 -50.03 31.16 13.17
CA ALA A 609 -50.20 32.61 13.15
C ALA A 609 -50.95 33.05 14.42
N VAL A 610 -50.29 33.79 15.29
CA VAL A 610 -50.84 34.27 16.57
C VAL A 610 -50.99 35.79 16.47
N GLU A 611 -52.22 36.26 16.25
CA GLU A 611 -52.51 37.69 16.10
C GLU A 611 -52.43 38.47 17.44
N ASP A 612 -52.54 37.77 18.58
CA ASP A 612 -52.43 38.34 19.92
C ASP A 612 -51.72 37.39 20.89
N LEU A 613 -50.48 37.71 21.24
CA LEU A 613 -49.63 36.96 22.17
C LEU A 613 -50.08 37.08 23.63
N SER A 614 -50.81 38.14 24.01
CA SER A 614 -51.29 38.31 25.38
C SER A 614 -52.51 37.42 25.69
N ASN A 615 -53.14 36.85 24.66
CA ASN A 615 -54.34 36.03 24.77
C ASN A 615 -54.26 34.79 23.86
N THR A 616 -53.30 33.90 24.14
CA THR A 616 -53.07 32.68 23.36
C THR A 616 -52.89 31.45 24.28
N PRO A 617 -53.45 30.27 23.92
CA PRO A 617 -53.20 29.04 24.66
C PRO A 617 -51.81 28.43 24.39
N TYR A 618 -51.07 28.95 23.40
CA TYR A 618 -49.81 28.36 22.92
C TYR A 618 -48.56 28.90 23.63
N LEU A 619 -48.69 29.89 24.52
CA LEU A 619 -47.57 30.52 25.22
C LEU A 619 -47.96 30.85 26.66
N SER A 620 -47.07 30.58 27.63
CA SER A 620 -47.31 30.99 29.01
C SER A 620 -47.37 32.52 29.13
N PRO A 621 -48.25 33.10 29.97
CA PRO A 621 -48.29 34.55 30.21
C PRO A 621 -46.96 35.12 30.73
N ARG A 622 -46.17 34.30 31.45
CA ARG A 622 -44.85 34.67 31.95
C ARG A 622 -43.86 34.87 30.80
N ILE A 623 -43.76 33.92 29.87
CA ILE A 623 -42.86 34.05 28.70
C ILE A 623 -43.39 35.12 27.74
N ALA A 624 -44.72 35.26 27.57
CA ALA A 624 -45.32 36.31 26.76
C ALA A 624 -44.93 37.72 27.25
N ALA A 625 -44.91 37.95 28.57
CA ALA A 625 -44.51 39.22 29.17
C ALA A 625 -43.00 39.54 29.01
N LEU A 626 -42.18 38.53 28.73
CA LEU A 626 -40.75 38.69 28.48
C LEU A 626 -40.45 39.01 27.02
N LEU A 627 -41.38 38.84 26.08
CA LEU A 627 -41.15 39.13 24.66
C LEU A 627 -41.75 40.49 24.28
N PRO A 628 -41.02 41.39 23.60
CA PRO A 628 -41.49 42.74 23.29
C PRO A 628 -42.48 42.79 22.11
N THR A 629 -43.24 41.72 21.84
CA THR A 629 -44.04 41.53 20.62
C THR A 629 -45.52 41.32 20.94
N ARG A 630 -46.43 41.85 20.10
CA ARG A 630 -47.90 41.71 20.27
C ARG A 630 -48.49 40.60 19.41
N SER A 631 -47.95 40.39 18.20
CA SER A 631 -48.36 39.29 17.31
C SER A 631 -47.13 38.51 16.84
N MET A 632 -47.29 37.23 16.50
CA MET A 632 -46.17 36.38 16.12
C MET A 632 -46.56 35.27 15.15
N LEU A 633 -45.70 35.04 14.16
CA LEU A 633 -45.73 33.90 13.27
C LEU A 633 -44.70 32.88 13.76
N ALA A 634 -45.17 31.72 14.20
CA ALA A 634 -44.33 30.61 14.60
C ALA A 634 -44.21 29.60 13.46
N LEU A 635 -42.98 29.36 13.03
CA LEU A 635 -42.62 28.48 11.91
C LEU A 635 -41.90 27.24 12.46
N PRO A 636 -42.36 26.00 12.15
CA PRO A 636 -41.69 24.80 12.61
C PRO A 636 -40.40 24.55 11.80
N LEU A 637 -39.29 24.29 12.50
CA LEU A 637 -38.05 23.81 11.88
C LEU A 637 -38.02 22.29 11.98
N ILE A 638 -38.60 21.64 10.97
CA ILE A 638 -38.71 20.18 10.88
C ILE A 638 -38.15 19.74 9.54
N VAL A 639 -37.28 18.73 9.55
CA VAL A 639 -36.82 18.04 8.35
C VAL A 639 -37.26 16.58 8.49
N GLU A 640 -38.09 16.11 7.56
CA GLU A 640 -38.74 14.79 7.59
C GLU A 640 -39.55 14.57 8.88
N GLN A 641 -38.98 13.93 9.90
CA GLN A 641 -39.57 13.72 11.23
C GLN A 641 -38.73 14.28 12.38
N GLN A 642 -37.56 14.86 12.09
CA GLN A 642 -36.68 15.40 13.11
C GLN A 642 -37.11 16.81 13.50
N LYS A 643 -37.47 16.98 14.78
CA LYS A 643 -37.84 18.27 15.37
C LYS A 643 -36.57 19.04 15.75
N LEU A 644 -36.23 20.07 15.00
CA LEU A 644 -34.99 20.83 15.22
C LEU A 644 -35.21 22.07 16.07
N GLY A 645 -36.42 22.64 16.04
CA GLY A 645 -36.73 23.89 16.71
C GLY A 645 -37.86 24.68 16.05
N ALA A 646 -37.90 25.99 16.30
CA ALA A 646 -38.82 26.91 15.66
C ALA A 646 -38.15 28.23 15.31
N ALA A 647 -38.58 28.82 14.20
CA ALA A 647 -38.31 30.22 13.87
C ALA A 647 -39.56 31.05 14.21
N LEU A 648 -39.38 32.11 14.99
CA LEU A 648 -40.47 32.95 15.47
C LEU A 648 -40.28 34.36 14.93
N ILE A 649 -41.31 34.92 14.30
CA ILE A 649 -41.28 36.26 13.70
C ILE A 649 -42.35 37.09 14.41
N GLY A 650 -41.93 38.13 15.13
CA GLY A 650 -42.80 38.93 15.98
C GLY A 650 -42.92 40.38 15.52
N PHE A 651 -44.11 40.94 15.71
CA PHE A 651 -44.45 42.33 15.45
C PHE A 651 -44.97 42.99 16.72
N ASN A 652 -44.57 44.24 16.97
CA ASN A 652 -44.91 44.98 18.19
C ASN A 652 -46.34 45.55 18.11
N GLN A 653 -46.91 45.60 16.90
CA GLN A 653 -48.30 45.97 16.66
C GLN A 653 -49.16 44.75 16.25
N PRO A 654 -50.51 44.86 16.34
CA PRO A 654 -51.42 43.91 15.73
C PRO A 654 -51.11 43.69 14.23
N HIS A 655 -50.63 42.50 13.87
CA HIS A 655 -50.41 42.13 12.47
C HIS A 655 -51.33 40.98 12.06
N ARG A 656 -51.96 41.11 10.88
CA ARG A 656 -52.75 40.03 10.26
C ARG A 656 -51.97 39.42 9.12
N PHE A 657 -51.66 38.14 9.26
CA PHE A 657 -50.84 37.41 8.31
C PHE A 657 -51.63 37.02 7.07
N THR A 658 -51.12 37.41 5.91
CA THR A 658 -51.65 37.01 4.60
C THR A 658 -51.20 35.60 4.23
N ALA A 659 -51.91 34.97 3.29
CA ALA A 659 -51.54 33.66 2.76
C ALA A 659 -50.14 33.68 2.08
N GLU A 660 -49.75 34.82 1.52
CA GLU A 660 -48.44 35.00 0.89
C GLU A 660 -47.31 35.06 1.94
N GLU A 661 -47.50 35.79 3.05
CA GLU A 661 -46.53 35.85 4.15
C GLU A 661 -46.35 34.49 4.84
N ILE A 662 -47.45 33.75 5.02
CA ILE A 662 -47.40 32.38 5.56
C ILE A 662 -46.58 31.47 4.64
N SER A 663 -46.87 31.48 3.33
CA SER A 663 -46.15 30.64 2.37
C SER A 663 -44.65 31.00 2.29
N LEU A 664 -44.33 32.29 2.37
CA LEU A 664 -42.94 32.76 2.44
C LEU A 664 -42.24 32.27 3.71
N GLY A 665 -42.96 32.29 4.85
CA GLY A 665 -42.46 31.81 6.14
C GLY A 665 -42.14 30.33 6.12
N GLU A 666 -43.04 29.52 5.56
CA GLU A 666 -42.84 28.07 5.41
C GLU A 666 -41.60 27.76 4.53
N GLN A 667 -41.43 28.49 3.42
CA GLN A 667 -40.25 28.34 2.57
C GLN A 667 -38.95 28.71 3.28
N ALA A 668 -38.94 29.83 4.01
CA ALA A 668 -37.78 30.26 4.77
C ALA A 668 -37.45 29.26 5.91
N ALA A 669 -38.45 28.77 6.63
CA ALA A 669 -38.29 27.77 7.68
C ALA A 669 -37.70 26.45 7.16
N ALA A 670 -38.17 25.97 6.01
CA ALA A 670 -37.63 24.76 5.39
C ALA A 670 -36.13 24.90 5.04
N GLN A 671 -35.72 26.06 4.51
CA GLN A 671 -34.31 26.34 4.19
C GLN A 671 -33.44 26.42 5.45
N ILE A 672 -33.94 27.07 6.50
CA ILE A 672 -33.26 27.19 7.80
C ILE A 672 -33.11 25.82 8.47
N ALA A 673 -34.17 25.02 8.46
CA ALA A 673 -34.16 23.67 9.02
C ALA A 673 -33.11 22.78 8.30
N LEU A 674 -33.05 22.84 6.97
CA LEU A 674 -32.06 22.12 6.18
C LEU A 674 -30.61 22.58 6.48
N ALA A 675 -30.39 23.89 6.63
CA ALA A 675 -29.09 24.42 6.97
C ALA A 675 -28.62 23.96 8.36
N ILE A 676 -29.51 23.96 9.36
CA ILE A 676 -29.21 23.46 10.72
C ILE A 676 -28.83 21.98 10.70
N VAL A 677 -29.56 21.12 9.99
CA VAL A 677 -29.22 19.69 9.84
C VAL A 677 -27.84 19.54 9.20
N LYS A 678 -27.59 20.24 8.10
CA LYS A 678 -26.32 20.16 7.38
C LYS A 678 -25.14 20.57 8.26
N THR A 679 -25.26 21.65 9.03
CA THR A 679 -24.19 22.11 9.92
C THR A 679 -23.93 21.10 11.05
N ARG A 680 -24.99 20.53 11.67
CA ARG A 680 -24.84 19.45 12.66
C ARG A 680 -24.14 18.22 12.06
N LEU A 681 -24.51 17.82 10.84
CA LEU A 681 -23.90 16.69 10.14
C LEU A 681 -22.41 16.95 9.82
N LEU A 682 -22.06 18.16 9.37
CA LEU A 682 -20.68 18.54 9.09
C LEU A 682 -19.80 18.54 10.35
N VAL A 683 -20.34 18.97 11.49
CA VAL A 683 -19.62 18.89 12.78
C VAL A 683 -19.38 17.43 13.14
N ALA A 684 -20.40 16.57 13.07
CA ALA A 684 -20.27 15.14 13.34
C ALA A 684 -19.29 14.42 12.38
N GLU A 685 -19.33 14.73 11.09
CA GLU A 685 -18.39 14.17 10.09
C GLU A 685 -16.95 14.59 10.37
N ARG A 686 -16.72 15.84 10.77
CA ARG A 686 -15.39 16.34 11.15
C ARG A 686 -14.87 15.63 12.40
N GLU A 687 -15.68 15.48 13.44
CA GLU A 687 -15.31 14.76 14.67
C GLU A 687 -14.98 13.29 14.36
N GLN A 688 -15.80 12.62 13.55
CA GLN A 688 -15.55 11.23 13.14
C GLN A 688 -14.27 11.10 12.32
N ARG A 689 -14.00 12.07 11.43
CA ARG A 689 -12.77 12.12 10.63
C ARG A 689 -11.54 12.36 11.50
N GLN A 690 -11.62 13.25 12.50
CA GLN A 690 -10.53 13.47 13.46
C GLN A 690 -10.23 12.22 14.27
N LEU A 691 -11.27 11.53 14.77
CA LEU A 691 -11.10 10.23 15.44
C LEU A 691 -10.42 9.20 14.54
N ALA A 692 -10.89 9.06 13.30
CA ALA A 692 -10.32 8.10 12.34
C ALA A 692 -8.84 8.40 12.03
N GLU A 693 -8.49 9.69 11.86
CA GLU A 693 -7.10 10.09 11.63
C GLU A 693 -6.23 9.85 12.85
N ALA A 694 -6.71 10.15 14.06
CA ALA A 694 -5.98 9.89 15.29
C ALA A 694 -5.76 8.38 15.52
N LEU A 695 -6.78 7.54 15.28
CA LEU A 695 -6.63 6.07 15.32
C LEU A 695 -5.65 5.56 14.25
N ARG A 696 -5.65 6.17 13.06
CA ARG A 696 -4.71 5.82 11.98
C ARG A 696 -3.27 6.21 12.34
N GLN A 697 -3.06 7.40 12.89
CA GLN A 697 -1.75 7.88 13.34
C GLN A 697 -1.23 7.03 14.51
N ALA A 698 -2.08 6.73 15.49
CA ALA A 698 -1.78 5.77 16.54
C ALA A 698 -1.36 4.43 15.91
N GLY A 699 -2.16 3.85 15.01
CA GLY A 699 -1.84 2.59 14.32
C GLY A 699 -0.50 2.61 13.56
N LEU A 700 -0.13 3.72 12.92
CA LEU A 700 1.17 3.88 12.27
C LEU A 700 2.31 3.97 13.29
N ALA A 701 2.16 4.80 14.32
CA ALA A 701 3.15 4.93 15.38
C ALA A 701 3.41 3.60 16.10
N LEU A 702 2.37 2.80 16.30
CA LEU A 702 2.42 1.45 16.86
C LEU A 702 3.13 0.43 15.94
N SER A 703 3.19 0.70 14.64
CA SER A 703 3.88 -0.16 13.66
C SER A 703 5.35 0.21 13.47
N GLU A 704 5.77 1.40 13.88
CA GLU A 704 7.14 1.92 13.66
C GLU A 704 8.14 1.53 14.74
N THR A 705 7.69 1.36 15.98
CA THR A 705 8.56 1.00 17.11
C THR A 705 8.01 -0.19 17.87
N LEU A 706 8.90 -1.12 18.20
CA LEU A 706 8.60 -2.32 18.98
C LEU A 706 8.88 -2.12 20.48
N ASP A 707 9.32 -0.91 20.87
CA ASP A 707 9.49 -0.54 22.27
C ASP A 707 8.16 -0.15 22.91
N LEU A 708 7.72 -0.97 23.86
CA LEU A 708 6.47 -0.81 24.59
C LEU A 708 6.35 0.55 25.29
N ASN A 709 7.44 1.08 25.85
CA ASN A 709 7.40 2.35 26.58
C ASN A 709 7.13 3.52 25.62
N THR A 710 7.86 3.58 24.51
CA THR A 710 7.64 4.57 23.46
C THR A 710 6.23 4.46 22.86
N VAL A 711 5.71 3.24 22.72
CA VAL A 711 4.34 2.98 22.24
C VAL A 711 3.30 3.60 23.18
N LEU A 712 3.39 3.34 24.48
CA LEU A 712 2.42 3.82 25.46
C LEU A 712 2.45 5.35 25.61
N GLU A 713 3.63 5.97 25.54
CA GLU A 713 3.77 7.43 25.55
C GLU A 713 3.05 8.09 24.38
N ARG A 714 3.34 7.61 23.16
CA ARG A 714 2.71 8.13 21.93
C ARG A 714 1.20 7.92 21.94
N LEU A 715 0.72 6.82 22.52
CA LEU A 715 -0.71 6.57 22.63
C LEU A 715 -1.42 7.62 23.48
N LEU A 716 -0.85 8.00 24.64
CA LEU A 716 -1.43 9.06 25.46
C LEU A 716 -1.43 10.41 24.71
N ASP A 717 -0.33 10.75 24.03
CA ASP A 717 -0.23 11.99 23.24
C ASP A 717 -1.28 12.08 22.11
N GLU A 718 -1.51 10.99 21.36
CA GLU A 718 -2.56 10.96 20.33
C GLU A 718 -3.96 11.00 20.93
N LEU A 719 -4.13 10.37 22.10
CA LEU A 719 -5.40 10.36 22.80
C LEU A 719 -5.79 11.76 23.29
N GLN A 720 -4.82 12.58 23.75
CA GLN A 720 -5.06 13.96 24.20
C GLN A 720 -5.64 14.85 23.10
N ARG A 721 -5.35 14.55 21.82
CA ARG A 721 -5.88 15.30 20.66
C ARG A 721 -7.36 15.07 20.42
N VAL A 722 -7.90 13.94 20.87
CA VAL A 722 -9.30 13.52 20.64
C VAL A 722 -10.12 13.65 21.91
N ILE A 723 -9.57 13.25 23.05
CA ILE A 723 -10.21 13.33 24.36
C ILE A 723 -9.33 14.19 25.26
N PRO A 724 -9.70 15.46 25.49
CA PRO A 724 -8.93 16.32 26.37
C PRO A 724 -8.93 15.76 27.80
N TYR A 725 -7.73 15.66 28.39
CA TYR A 725 -7.53 15.29 29.78
C TYR A 725 -6.50 16.22 30.43
N ASP A 726 -6.53 16.33 31.76
CA ASP A 726 -5.51 17.07 32.50
C ASP A 726 -4.34 16.14 32.87
N SER A 727 -4.63 14.93 33.38
CA SER A 727 -3.65 13.85 33.52
C SER A 727 -4.19 12.54 32.96
N ALA A 728 -3.29 11.65 32.55
CA ALA A 728 -3.64 10.33 32.04
C ALA A 728 -2.55 9.32 32.35
N ASN A 729 -2.93 8.05 32.48
CA ASN A 729 -2.00 6.96 32.70
C ASN A 729 -2.44 5.66 32.03
N VAL A 730 -1.48 4.75 31.89
CA VAL A 730 -1.70 3.35 31.52
C VAL A 730 -1.35 2.46 32.70
N MET A 731 -2.31 1.64 33.13
CA MET A 731 -2.16 0.69 34.23
C MET A 731 -2.02 -0.73 33.66
N MET A 732 -0.87 -1.37 33.85
CA MET A 732 -0.66 -2.77 33.42
C MET A 732 -1.22 -3.73 34.47
N VAL A 733 -1.83 -4.83 34.02
CA VAL A 733 -2.47 -5.82 34.89
C VAL A 733 -1.57 -7.03 35.11
N GLU A 734 -1.22 -7.27 36.37
CA GLU A 734 -0.55 -8.49 36.83
C GLU A 734 -1.58 -9.62 37.02
N HIS A 735 -1.24 -10.81 36.53
CA HIS A 735 -2.10 -11.99 36.59
C HIS A 735 -1.43 -13.12 37.40
N ASP A 736 -2.22 -13.95 38.08
CA ASP A 736 -1.72 -15.15 38.79
C ASP A 736 -1.40 -16.31 37.83
N ALA A 737 -0.92 -17.43 38.39
CA ALA A 737 -0.63 -18.65 37.64
C ALA A 737 -1.87 -19.26 36.94
N GLN A 738 -3.08 -18.91 37.37
CA GLN A 738 -4.36 -19.29 36.78
C GLN A 738 -4.91 -18.21 35.82
N GLN A 739 -4.10 -17.21 35.46
CA GLN A 739 -4.45 -16.08 34.61
C GLN A 739 -5.61 -15.22 35.14
N GLN A 740 -5.78 -15.13 36.46
CA GLN A 740 -6.69 -14.18 37.09
C GLN A 740 -5.98 -12.86 37.40
N PRO A 741 -6.59 -11.71 37.11
CA PRO A 741 -5.99 -10.40 37.35
C PRO A 741 -5.97 -10.07 38.85
N ILE A 742 -4.80 -9.79 39.41
CA ILE A 742 -4.61 -9.57 40.86
C ILE A 742 -4.38 -8.09 41.17
N ARG A 743 -3.47 -7.44 40.42
CA ARG A 743 -2.98 -6.09 40.69
C ARG A 743 -2.86 -5.28 39.41
N ALA A 744 -3.03 -3.97 39.52
CA ALA A 744 -2.78 -3.03 38.44
C ALA A 744 -1.76 -1.99 38.90
N TYR A 745 -0.70 -1.77 38.12
CA TYR A 745 0.36 -0.81 38.44
C TYR A 745 0.55 0.18 37.29
N LEU A 746 0.82 1.44 37.62
CA LEU A 746 0.97 2.49 36.63
C LEU A 746 2.32 2.32 35.94
N THR A 747 2.31 2.12 34.62
CA THR A 747 3.52 1.92 33.81
C THR A 747 3.92 3.19 33.09
N HIS A 748 2.94 4.04 32.73
CA HIS A 748 3.20 5.28 32.03
C HIS A 748 2.24 6.37 32.49
N LEU A 749 2.75 7.60 32.61
CA LEU A 749 2.10 8.75 33.23
C LEU A 749 2.22 9.97 32.30
N ARG A 750 1.19 10.80 32.22
CA ARG A 750 1.21 12.06 31.47
C ARG A 750 0.43 13.15 32.20
N GLY A 751 1.01 14.33 32.35
CA GLY A 751 0.33 15.51 32.89
C GLY A 751 0.19 15.51 34.41
N TYR A 752 0.83 14.59 35.14
CA TYR A 752 0.85 14.61 36.61
C TYR A 752 1.80 15.68 37.17
N GLU A 753 2.81 16.10 36.39
CA GLU A 753 3.84 17.05 36.80
C GLU A 753 3.26 18.44 37.10
N GLN A 754 2.16 18.81 36.43
CA GLN A 754 1.52 20.12 36.62
C GLN A 754 0.83 20.28 37.99
N PHE A 755 0.59 19.17 38.70
CA PHE A 755 -0.02 19.17 40.03
C PHE A 755 1.03 19.10 41.16
N GLY A 756 2.33 19.15 40.80
CA GLY A 756 3.47 19.21 41.71
C GLY A 756 4.28 17.92 41.79
N GLU A 757 5.59 18.04 42.08
CA GLU A 757 6.52 16.89 42.14
C GLU A 757 6.09 15.79 43.11
N LYS A 758 5.43 16.15 44.21
CA LYS A 758 4.93 15.17 45.19
C LYS A 758 3.84 14.28 44.58
N VAL A 759 2.93 14.85 43.79
CA VAL A 759 1.84 14.11 43.12
C VAL A 759 2.41 13.20 42.05
N ALA A 760 3.36 13.69 41.24
CA ALA A 760 4.02 12.89 40.21
C ALA A 760 4.78 11.68 40.80
N ARG A 761 5.59 11.90 41.86
CA ARG A 761 6.30 10.81 42.54
C ARG A 761 5.35 9.84 43.24
N ALA A 762 4.26 10.35 43.82
CA ALA A 762 3.25 9.49 44.42
C ALA A 762 2.63 8.57 43.36
N ALA A 763 2.34 9.08 42.16
CA ALA A 763 1.73 8.32 41.08
C ALA A 763 2.60 7.15 40.57
N GLU A 764 3.92 7.32 40.48
CA GLU A 764 4.86 6.27 40.05
C GLU A 764 4.87 5.03 40.97
N ALA A 765 4.53 5.21 42.26
CA ALA A 765 4.55 4.14 43.26
C ALA A 765 3.17 3.49 43.49
N VAL A 766 2.13 3.92 42.78
CA VAL A 766 0.76 3.42 43.00
C VAL A 766 0.58 2.03 42.42
N ILE A 767 0.11 1.12 43.28
CA ILE A 767 -0.36 -0.22 42.91
C ILE A 767 -1.78 -0.39 43.45
N PHE A 768 -2.70 -0.75 42.57
CA PHE A 768 -4.08 -1.05 42.92
C PHE A 768 -4.28 -2.56 43.04
N GLU A 769 -4.84 -3.01 44.16
CA GLU A 769 -5.38 -4.37 44.23
C GLU A 769 -6.75 -4.38 43.55
N ILE A 770 -6.91 -5.27 42.56
CA ILE A 770 -8.09 -5.27 41.68
C ILE A 770 -9.34 -5.63 42.47
N ALA A 771 -9.24 -6.58 43.39
CA ALA A 771 -10.35 -7.02 44.24
C ALA A 771 -10.91 -5.92 45.16
N THR A 772 -10.14 -4.88 45.45
CA THR A 772 -10.54 -3.78 46.35
C THR A 772 -10.79 -2.47 45.63
N THR A 773 -10.68 -2.45 44.29
CA THR A 773 -10.83 -1.24 43.46
C THR A 773 -12.08 -1.34 42.57
N PRO A 774 -13.24 -0.82 43.01
CA PRO A 774 -14.54 -1.13 42.40
C PRO A 774 -14.68 -0.73 40.93
N ASN A 775 -14.10 0.40 40.53
CA ASN A 775 -14.11 0.85 39.13
C ASN A 775 -13.27 -0.05 38.21
N LEU A 776 -12.10 -0.50 38.65
CA LEU A 776 -11.26 -1.44 37.88
C LEU A 776 -11.92 -2.82 37.80
N GLN A 777 -12.41 -3.34 38.93
CA GLN A 777 -13.14 -4.62 38.98
C GLN A 777 -14.33 -4.62 38.01
N ARG A 778 -15.13 -3.55 38.02
CA ARG A 778 -16.27 -3.41 37.11
C ARG A 778 -15.84 -3.44 35.64
N MET A 779 -14.72 -2.82 35.27
CA MET A 779 -14.22 -2.86 33.89
C MET A 779 -13.71 -4.25 33.49
N ILE A 780 -13.19 -5.04 34.43
CA ILE A 780 -12.80 -6.44 34.19
C ILE A 780 -14.03 -7.31 33.94
N GLU A 781 -15.03 -7.20 34.81
CA GLU A 781 -16.26 -7.98 34.72
C GLU A 781 -17.08 -7.64 33.46
N THR A 782 -17.23 -6.34 33.17
CA THR A 782 -18.06 -5.88 32.06
C THR A 782 -17.32 -5.83 30.73
N ARG A 783 -15.98 -5.77 30.76
CA ARG A 783 -15.12 -5.53 29.58
C ARG A 783 -15.51 -4.28 28.78
N ARG A 784 -16.04 -3.26 29.47
CA ARG A 784 -16.50 -2.01 28.87
C ARG A 784 -15.85 -0.81 29.56
N PRO A 785 -15.69 0.32 28.85
CA PRO A 785 -15.27 1.57 29.46
C PRO A 785 -16.26 2.03 30.54
N LEU A 786 -15.74 2.78 31.50
CA LEU A 786 -16.51 3.36 32.60
C LEU A 786 -16.24 4.87 32.68
N ILE A 787 -17.31 5.64 32.76
CA ILE A 787 -17.27 7.09 33.01
C ILE A 787 -17.76 7.36 34.43
N ILE A 788 -17.00 8.17 35.16
CA ILE A 788 -17.37 8.71 36.46
C ILE A 788 -17.48 10.22 36.31
N SER A 789 -18.71 10.73 36.28
CA SER A 789 -18.97 12.14 36.02
C SER A 789 -18.54 13.05 37.16
N ASP A 790 -18.67 12.64 38.43
CA ASP A 790 -18.03 13.37 39.54
C ASP A 790 -17.48 12.39 40.59
N THR A 791 -16.15 12.32 40.70
CA THR A 791 -15.44 11.42 41.62
C THR A 791 -15.75 11.73 43.09
N ALA A 792 -16.03 12.99 43.44
CA ALA A 792 -16.38 13.38 44.80
C ALA A 792 -17.74 12.82 45.24
N SER A 793 -18.61 12.48 44.28
CA SER A 793 -19.94 11.92 44.53
C SER A 793 -20.02 10.41 44.31
N TYR A 794 -18.97 9.79 43.76
CA TYR A 794 -18.97 8.38 43.38
C TYR A 794 -18.55 7.49 44.56
N PRO A 795 -19.44 6.62 45.09
CA PRO A 795 -19.16 5.88 46.32
C PRO A 795 -17.99 4.89 46.23
N GLY A 796 -17.64 4.44 45.03
CA GLY A 796 -16.56 3.47 44.79
C GLY A 796 -15.22 4.09 44.42
N TRP A 797 -15.03 5.40 44.62
CA TRP A 797 -13.77 6.09 44.30
C TRP A 797 -12.76 5.92 45.44
N ILE A 798 -11.54 5.49 45.11
CA ILE A 798 -10.45 5.39 46.09
C ILE A 798 -9.71 6.71 46.13
N HIS A 799 -9.71 7.38 47.29
CA HIS A 799 -8.98 8.61 47.51
C HIS A 799 -7.50 8.34 47.83
N ILE A 800 -6.63 8.67 46.89
CA ILE A 800 -5.16 8.63 47.03
C ILE A 800 -4.56 9.99 46.71
N GLU A 801 -3.38 10.29 47.27
CA GLU A 801 -2.69 11.57 47.06
C GLU A 801 -2.47 11.87 45.56
N ALA A 802 -2.10 10.85 44.79
CA ALA A 802 -1.90 10.90 43.34
C ALA A 802 -3.16 11.23 42.52
N ALA A 803 -4.36 11.11 43.09
CA ALA A 803 -5.64 11.34 42.41
C ALA A 803 -6.48 12.45 43.06
N SER A 804 -5.86 13.29 43.89
CA SER A 804 -6.55 14.35 44.65
C SER A 804 -7.14 15.46 43.78
N HIS A 805 -6.60 15.70 42.59
CA HIS A 805 -7.08 16.69 41.61
C HIS A 805 -8.21 16.19 40.70
N VAL A 806 -8.48 14.89 40.69
CA VAL A 806 -9.42 14.27 39.75
C VAL A 806 -10.86 14.54 40.21
N ARG A 807 -11.64 15.25 39.39
CA ARG A 807 -13.08 15.52 39.62
C ARG A 807 -13.98 14.80 38.64
N SER A 808 -13.54 14.48 37.44
CA SER A 808 -14.21 13.50 36.59
C SER A 808 -13.18 12.57 35.97
N TRP A 809 -13.62 11.35 35.67
CA TRP A 809 -12.73 10.27 35.27
C TRP A 809 -13.33 9.42 34.16
N ALA A 810 -12.48 8.99 33.23
CA ALA A 810 -12.82 8.04 32.19
C ALA A 810 -11.77 6.92 32.14
N GLY A 811 -12.22 5.68 32.16
CA GLY A 811 -11.33 4.54 31.99
C GLY A 811 -11.83 3.53 30.97
N ALA A 812 -10.90 2.82 30.35
CA ALA A 812 -11.22 1.72 29.46
C ALA A 812 -10.27 0.54 29.63
N PRO A 813 -10.78 -0.71 29.60
CA PRO A 813 -9.96 -1.90 29.59
C PRO A 813 -9.30 -2.09 28.22
N ILE A 814 -8.01 -2.39 28.22
CA ILE A 814 -7.24 -2.85 27.06
C ILE A 814 -7.27 -4.37 27.08
N ILE A 815 -7.85 -4.96 26.04
CA ILE A 815 -8.22 -6.38 26.01
C ILE A 815 -7.45 -7.11 24.91
N ALA A 816 -6.66 -8.11 25.29
CA ALA A 816 -5.98 -9.01 24.37
C ALA A 816 -6.44 -10.46 24.65
N HIS A 817 -6.74 -11.22 23.59
CA HIS A 817 -7.27 -12.60 23.69
C HIS A 817 -8.43 -12.80 24.69
N GLY A 818 -9.28 -11.79 24.88
CA GLY A 818 -10.42 -11.86 25.81
C GLY A 818 -10.08 -11.62 27.29
N GLN A 819 -8.82 -11.31 27.61
CA GLN A 819 -8.34 -10.94 28.94
C GLN A 819 -7.99 -9.45 28.99
N VAL A 820 -8.22 -8.81 30.14
CA VAL A 820 -7.85 -7.42 30.36
C VAL A 820 -6.38 -7.36 30.75
N ILE A 821 -5.54 -6.85 29.86
CA ILE A 821 -4.08 -6.79 30.07
C ILE A 821 -3.62 -5.45 30.62
N ALA A 822 -4.42 -4.40 30.43
CA ALA A 822 -4.13 -3.05 30.92
C ALA A 822 -5.40 -2.19 31.00
N PHE A 823 -5.30 -0.99 31.56
CA PHE A 823 -6.35 0.04 31.54
C PHE A 823 -5.79 1.37 31.06
N PHE A 824 -6.58 2.10 30.28
CA PHE A 824 -6.47 3.55 30.18
C PHE A 824 -7.20 4.22 31.34
N SER A 825 -6.61 5.29 31.85
CA SER A 825 -7.20 6.16 32.88
C SER A 825 -6.97 7.61 32.49
N LEU A 826 -8.04 8.37 32.31
CA LEU A 826 -8.03 9.78 31.97
C LEU A 826 -8.72 10.59 33.06
N ASP A 827 -8.08 11.69 33.43
CA ASP A 827 -8.47 12.50 34.57
C ASP A 827 -8.80 13.92 34.12
N LYS A 828 -9.83 14.52 34.72
CA LYS A 828 -10.16 15.94 34.54
C LYS A 828 -10.45 16.59 35.88
N THR A 829 -10.02 17.83 36.03
CA THR A 829 -10.25 18.68 37.22
C THR A 829 -11.67 19.28 37.26
N GLU A 830 -12.37 19.25 36.13
CA GLU A 830 -13.77 19.68 36.00
C GLU A 830 -14.73 18.50 36.20
N PRO A 831 -15.77 18.63 37.04
CA PRO A 831 -16.82 17.61 37.14
C PRO A 831 -17.73 17.63 35.90
N TYR A 832 -18.36 16.50 35.60
CA TYR A 832 -19.27 16.24 34.49
C TYR A 832 -18.69 16.46 33.07
N PHE A 833 -17.36 16.53 32.96
CA PHE A 833 -16.69 16.71 31.68
C PHE A 833 -16.83 15.47 30.78
N TYR A 834 -16.54 14.28 31.32
CA TYR A 834 -16.61 13.05 30.52
C TYR A 834 -18.06 12.57 30.31
N ARG A 835 -18.36 12.17 29.06
CA ARG A 835 -19.67 11.68 28.60
C ARG A 835 -19.53 10.30 27.95
N GLN A 836 -20.66 9.67 27.64
CA GLN A 836 -20.70 8.34 27.02
C GLN A 836 -20.00 8.28 25.64
N GLU A 837 -19.98 9.39 24.90
CA GLU A 837 -19.25 9.50 23.63
C GLU A 837 -17.73 9.34 23.84
N HIS A 838 -17.17 9.96 24.89
CA HIS A 838 -15.75 9.79 25.24
C HIS A 838 -15.40 8.34 25.59
N ALA A 839 -16.31 7.61 26.25
CA ALA A 839 -16.12 6.17 26.47
C ALA A 839 -16.00 5.38 25.16
N THR A 840 -16.78 5.74 24.14
CA THR A 840 -16.74 5.07 22.83
C THR A 840 -15.42 5.34 22.12
N TYR A 841 -14.93 6.58 22.17
CA TYR A 841 -13.62 6.94 21.61
C TYR A 841 -12.48 6.23 22.36
N LEU A 842 -12.52 6.23 23.69
CA LEU A 842 -11.53 5.58 24.54
C LEU A 842 -11.48 4.06 24.30
N ALA A 843 -12.61 3.40 24.06
CA ALA A 843 -12.66 1.98 23.69
C ALA A 843 -11.96 1.68 22.35
N ALA A 844 -12.12 2.56 21.36
CA ALA A 844 -11.47 2.40 20.06
C ALA A 844 -9.94 2.49 20.20
N PHE A 845 -9.45 3.44 21.00
CA PHE A 845 -8.02 3.54 21.33
C PHE A 845 -7.53 2.34 22.14
N ALA A 846 -8.29 1.87 23.13
CA ALA A 846 -7.94 0.68 23.91
C ALA A 846 -7.79 -0.57 23.03
N SER A 847 -8.62 -0.71 21.99
CA SER A 847 -8.52 -1.82 21.03
C SER A 847 -7.24 -1.75 20.19
N GLN A 848 -6.80 -0.55 19.78
CA GLN A 848 -5.53 -0.37 19.05
C GLN A 848 -4.32 -0.60 19.96
N ALA A 849 -4.39 -0.11 21.20
CA ALA A 849 -3.35 -0.33 22.20
C ALA A 849 -3.16 -1.82 22.50
N ALA A 850 -4.23 -2.60 22.60
CA ALA A 850 -4.15 -4.04 22.84
C ALA A 850 -3.26 -4.75 21.81
N LEU A 851 -3.47 -4.47 20.51
CA LEU A 851 -2.69 -5.04 19.42
C LEU A 851 -1.20 -4.71 19.55
N ALA A 852 -0.88 -3.45 19.89
CA ALA A 852 0.50 -3.01 19.98
C ALA A 852 1.25 -3.59 21.18
N ILE A 853 0.60 -3.62 22.35
CA ILE A 853 1.16 -4.23 23.55
C ILE A 853 1.41 -5.73 23.30
N GLU A 854 0.48 -6.41 22.62
CA GLU A 854 0.61 -7.82 22.25
C GLU A 854 1.76 -8.04 21.26
N ASN A 855 1.87 -7.21 20.22
CA ASN A 855 2.95 -7.29 19.24
C ASN A 855 4.33 -7.06 19.86
N ALA A 856 4.48 -6.03 20.70
CA ALA A 856 5.74 -5.73 21.39
C ALA A 856 6.14 -6.89 22.34
N ARG A 857 5.17 -7.48 23.04
CA ARG A 857 5.38 -8.65 23.90
C ARG A 857 5.79 -9.88 23.10
N LEU A 858 5.06 -10.21 22.04
CA LEU A 858 5.35 -11.36 21.17
C LEU A 858 6.71 -11.24 20.49
N TYR A 859 7.07 -10.03 20.05
CA TYR A 859 8.38 -9.78 19.46
C TYR A 859 9.51 -9.96 20.47
N SER A 860 9.36 -9.41 21.68
CA SER A 860 10.35 -9.55 22.76
C SER A 860 10.54 -11.03 23.15
N GLU A 861 9.45 -11.80 23.22
CA GLU A 861 9.50 -13.24 23.47
C GLU A 861 10.15 -14.02 22.31
N ALA A 862 9.81 -13.69 21.06
CA ALA A 862 10.41 -14.31 19.88
C ALA A 862 11.91 -14.02 19.80
N GLN A 863 12.34 -12.79 20.11
CA GLN A 863 13.74 -12.40 20.12
C GLN A 863 14.50 -13.16 21.22
N ARG A 864 13.95 -13.24 22.44
CA ARG A 864 14.53 -14.02 23.54
C ARG A 864 14.71 -15.49 23.15
N ARG A 865 13.67 -16.12 22.59
CA ARG A 865 13.74 -17.51 22.11
C ARG A 865 14.77 -17.70 21.00
N SER A 866 14.87 -16.75 20.07
CA SER A 866 15.86 -16.81 19.00
C SER A 866 17.29 -16.73 19.52
N GLU A 867 17.55 -15.90 20.54
CA GLU A 867 18.86 -15.80 21.18
C GLU A 867 19.21 -17.08 21.94
N GLU A 868 18.27 -17.63 22.72
CA GLU A 868 18.41 -18.91 23.41
C GLU A 868 18.73 -20.06 22.42
N GLN A 869 18.00 -20.14 21.30
CA GLN A 869 18.26 -21.13 20.26
C GLN A 869 19.64 -20.95 19.62
N ARG A 870 20.06 -19.69 19.34
CA ARG A 870 21.38 -19.41 18.76
C ARG A 870 22.50 -19.88 19.67
N MET A 871 22.37 -19.65 21.00
CA MET A 871 23.34 -20.14 21.99
C MET A 871 23.39 -21.67 22.01
N LEU A 872 22.24 -22.35 22.04
CA LEU A 872 22.18 -23.82 21.99
C LEU A 872 22.79 -24.39 20.70
N TYR A 873 22.53 -23.79 19.54
CA TYR A 873 23.13 -24.24 18.27
C TYR A 873 24.65 -24.03 18.22
N ALA A 874 25.15 -22.90 18.76
CA ALA A 874 26.58 -22.64 18.83
C ALA A 874 27.27 -23.69 19.72
N ALA A 875 26.72 -23.96 20.91
CA ALA A 875 27.20 -24.99 21.81
C ALA A 875 27.17 -26.39 21.16
N ALA A 876 26.04 -26.77 20.54
CA ALA A 876 25.90 -28.06 19.84
C ALA A 876 26.96 -28.27 18.76
N ARG A 877 27.23 -27.23 17.97
CA ARG A 877 28.22 -27.26 16.89
C ARG A 877 29.63 -27.46 17.45
N ASP A 878 30.00 -26.69 18.47
CA ASP A 878 31.34 -26.75 19.04
C ASP A 878 31.55 -28.08 19.79
N PHE A 879 30.52 -28.62 20.46
CA PHE A 879 30.56 -29.96 21.06
C PHE A 879 30.73 -31.06 20.00
N SER A 880 30.05 -30.94 18.85
CA SER A 880 30.09 -31.96 17.78
C SER A 880 31.37 -31.90 16.93
N ALA A 881 32.08 -30.78 16.93
CA ALA A 881 33.33 -30.61 16.17
C ALA A 881 34.55 -31.25 16.85
N GLY A 882 34.51 -31.43 18.18
CA GLY A 882 35.57 -32.09 18.94
C GLY A 882 35.50 -33.61 18.79
N LEU A 883 36.59 -34.23 18.30
CA LEU A 883 36.77 -35.70 18.36
C LEU A 883 37.46 -36.15 19.65
N GLU A 884 38.03 -35.20 20.41
CA GLU A 884 38.74 -35.45 21.66
C GLU A 884 37.89 -34.98 22.85
N ALA A 885 37.79 -35.83 23.88
CA ALA A 885 36.96 -35.55 25.05
C ALA A 885 37.37 -34.25 25.79
N GLU A 886 38.66 -33.91 25.80
CA GLU A 886 39.17 -32.72 26.50
C GLU A 886 38.68 -31.40 25.85
N ALA A 887 38.68 -31.34 24.52
CA ALA A 887 38.17 -30.20 23.76
C ALA A 887 36.66 -30.00 23.99
N ILE A 888 35.91 -31.10 24.04
CA ILE A 888 34.47 -31.06 24.34
C ILE A 888 34.25 -30.52 25.77
N LEU A 889 34.99 -31.02 26.76
CA LEU A 889 34.86 -30.58 28.15
C LEU A 889 35.20 -29.08 28.32
N GLN A 890 36.20 -28.55 27.62
CA GLN A 890 36.49 -27.10 27.60
C GLN A 890 35.32 -26.30 27.03
N ALA A 891 34.77 -26.73 25.90
CA ALA A 891 33.63 -26.09 25.28
C ALA A 891 32.41 -26.09 26.22
N VAL A 892 32.16 -27.19 26.95
CA VAL A 892 31.06 -27.30 27.92
C VAL A 892 31.17 -26.22 28.99
N VAL A 893 32.35 -26.04 29.57
CA VAL A 893 32.58 -25.01 30.59
C VAL A 893 32.34 -23.61 30.02
N HIS A 894 32.91 -23.31 28.84
CA HIS A 894 32.76 -21.99 28.21
C HIS A 894 31.30 -21.63 27.94
N HIS A 895 30.59 -22.51 27.22
CA HIS A 895 29.19 -22.28 26.83
C HIS A 895 28.24 -22.26 28.03
N THR A 896 28.50 -23.06 29.06
CA THR A 896 27.66 -23.08 30.27
C THR A 896 27.84 -21.82 31.12
N VAL A 897 29.07 -21.30 31.23
CA VAL A 897 29.36 -20.03 31.92
C VAL A 897 28.66 -18.87 31.23
N GLU A 898 28.75 -18.80 29.90
CA GLU A 898 28.14 -17.72 29.11
C GLU A 898 26.60 -17.81 29.16
N ALA A 899 26.04 -18.98 28.86
CA ALA A 899 24.59 -19.17 28.77
C ALA A 899 23.88 -18.95 30.11
N LEU A 900 24.48 -19.42 31.22
CA LEU A 900 23.90 -19.31 32.55
C LEU A 900 24.42 -18.11 33.34
N ARG A 901 25.22 -17.22 32.73
CA ARG A 901 25.84 -16.07 33.39
C ARG A 901 26.46 -16.44 34.73
N ALA A 902 27.20 -17.55 34.72
CA ALA A 902 27.73 -18.14 35.94
C ALA A 902 29.08 -17.53 36.31
N ALA A 903 29.36 -17.44 37.60
CA ALA A 903 30.68 -17.07 38.09
C ALA A 903 31.66 -18.26 38.00
N ILE A 904 31.14 -19.48 38.19
CA ILE A 904 31.93 -20.71 38.10
C ILE A 904 31.19 -21.81 37.34
N CYS A 905 31.97 -22.69 36.69
CA CYS A 905 31.49 -23.94 36.12
C CYS A 905 32.56 -25.04 36.28
N ILE A 906 32.13 -26.22 36.70
CA ILE A 906 32.98 -27.38 36.99
C ILE A 906 32.34 -28.61 36.35
N VAL A 907 33.15 -29.42 35.67
CA VAL A 907 32.74 -30.71 35.13
C VAL A 907 33.38 -31.83 35.93
N LEU A 908 32.53 -32.68 36.50
CA LEU A 908 32.89 -33.84 37.29
C LEU A 908 32.62 -35.10 36.46
N ARG A 909 33.61 -35.95 36.23
CA ARG A 909 33.44 -37.26 35.58
C ARG A 909 33.20 -38.34 36.63
N TRP A 910 32.25 -39.24 36.35
CA TRP A 910 31.97 -40.38 37.21
C TRP A 910 32.92 -41.55 36.92
N GLU A 911 33.54 -42.09 37.98
CA GLU A 911 34.35 -43.31 37.93
C GLU A 911 33.63 -44.44 38.71
N PRO A 912 32.96 -45.38 38.00
CA PRO A 912 32.14 -46.41 38.64
C PRO A 912 32.93 -47.36 39.53
N ALA A 913 34.18 -47.68 39.18
CA ALA A 913 34.99 -48.65 39.91
C ALA A 913 35.43 -48.15 41.30
N SER A 914 35.61 -46.85 41.46
CA SER A 914 36.06 -46.20 42.70
C SER A 914 34.92 -45.53 43.48
N GLU A 915 33.71 -45.45 42.90
CA GLU A 915 32.57 -44.67 43.42
C GLU A 915 32.91 -43.19 43.67
N GLN A 916 33.72 -42.59 42.78
CA GLN A 916 34.16 -41.20 42.91
C GLN A 916 33.73 -40.33 41.71
N LEU A 917 33.64 -39.03 41.97
CA LEU A 917 33.53 -37.97 40.96
C LEU A 917 34.85 -37.22 40.90
N VAL A 918 35.49 -37.21 39.75
CA VAL A 918 36.78 -36.55 39.54
C VAL A 918 36.56 -35.26 38.76
N VAL A 919 37.14 -34.15 39.22
CA VAL A 919 37.16 -32.89 38.47
C VAL A 919 38.00 -33.09 37.21
N VAL A 920 37.36 -33.03 36.04
CA VAL A 920 38.04 -33.20 34.75
C VAL A 920 38.16 -31.90 33.97
N GLN A 921 37.32 -30.91 34.27
CA GLN A 921 37.43 -29.57 33.71
C GLN A 921 36.80 -28.52 34.62
N ALA A 922 37.31 -27.30 34.62
CA ALA A 922 36.70 -26.18 35.32
C ALA A 922 37.04 -24.84 34.64
N CYS A 923 36.26 -23.79 34.90
CA CYS A 923 36.57 -22.45 34.41
C CYS A 923 37.78 -21.85 35.15
N GLU A 924 38.43 -20.86 34.51
CA GLU A 924 39.68 -20.27 35.00
C GLU A 924 39.58 -19.69 36.42
N ALA A 925 38.41 -19.13 36.77
CA ALA A 925 38.11 -18.61 38.10
C ALA A 925 38.18 -19.68 39.22
N VAL A 926 38.03 -20.96 38.88
CA VAL A 926 38.11 -22.08 39.84
C VAL A 926 39.52 -22.66 39.89
N THR A 927 40.18 -22.82 38.73
CA THR A 927 41.54 -23.38 38.65
C THR A 927 42.60 -22.46 39.26
N SER A 928 42.41 -21.13 39.18
CA SER A 928 43.27 -20.14 39.85
C SER A 928 43.16 -20.17 41.39
N GLY A 929 42.09 -20.77 41.94
CA GLY A 929 41.83 -20.93 43.38
C GLY A 929 42.41 -22.20 44.02
N SER A 930 43.43 -22.85 43.41
CA SER A 930 44.09 -24.07 43.92
C SER A 930 43.20 -25.33 43.95
N MET A 931 42.40 -25.57 42.90
CA MET A 931 41.69 -26.84 42.69
C MET A 931 42.32 -27.60 41.50
N PRO A 932 43.11 -28.66 41.74
CA PRO A 932 43.68 -29.48 40.67
C PRO A 932 42.60 -30.19 39.86
N LEU A 933 42.81 -30.34 38.54
CA LEU A 933 42.00 -31.15 37.61
C LEU A 933 42.16 -32.68 37.83
N THR A 934 42.39 -33.06 39.08
CA THR A 934 42.50 -34.44 39.58
C THR A 934 41.82 -34.57 40.96
N THR A 935 41.14 -33.52 41.43
CA THR A 935 40.44 -33.56 42.72
C THR A 935 39.30 -34.55 42.64
N ALA A 936 39.31 -35.56 43.52
CA ALA A 936 38.29 -36.60 43.55
C ALA A 936 37.39 -36.45 44.79
N TYR A 937 36.10 -36.63 44.57
CA TYR A 937 35.05 -36.56 45.58
C TYR A 937 34.41 -37.92 45.75
N SER A 938 34.43 -38.45 46.97
CA SER A 938 33.74 -39.70 47.30
C SER A 938 32.24 -39.46 47.37
N LEU A 939 31.45 -40.24 46.62
CA LEU A 939 29.98 -40.13 46.65
C LEU A 939 29.40 -40.47 48.03
N ARG A 940 30.13 -41.22 48.85
CA ARG A 940 29.73 -41.57 50.23
C ARG A 940 29.71 -40.37 51.18
N THR A 941 30.50 -39.34 50.89
CA THR A 941 30.61 -38.12 51.69
C THR A 941 29.94 -36.92 51.01
N GLU A 942 29.26 -37.14 49.88
CA GLU A 942 28.70 -36.08 49.03
C GLU A 942 27.25 -36.42 48.60
N PRO A 943 26.28 -36.39 49.54
CA PRO A 943 24.93 -36.89 49.29
C PRO A 943 24.17 -36.13 48.19
N MET A 944 24.43 -34.83 48.02
CA MET A 944 23.78 -34.02 46.97
C MET A 944 24.32 -34.34 45.57
N LEU A 945 25.63 -34.57 45.43
CA LEU A 945 26.22 -35.01 44.16
C LEU A 945 25.76 -36.43 43.81
N TYR A 946 25.70 -37.31 44.81
CA TYR A 946 25.16 -38.66 44.64
C TYR A 946 23.70 -38.64 44.16
N ARG A 947 22.87 -37.77 44.76
CA ARG A 947 21.48 -37.60 44.37
C ARG A 947 21.34 -37.11 42.93
N ALA A 948 22.03 -36.04 42.54
CA ALA A 948 21.98 -35.52 41.16
C ALA A 948 22.43 -36.57 40.13
N LEU A 949 23.45 -37.37 40.47
CA LEU A 949 23.99 -38.40 39.59
C LEU A 949 23.03 -39.59 39.43
N THR A 950 22.39 -40.04 40.52
CA THR A 950 21.54 -41.23 40.53
C THR A 950 20.11 -40.97 40.10
N GLU A 951 19.51 -39.85 40.53
CA GLU A 951 18.16 -39.45 40.13
C GLU A 951 18.15 -38.91 38.69
N CYS A 952 19.31 -38.48 38.15
CA CYS A 952 19.43 -37.83 36.85
C CYS A 952 18.51 -36.60 36.73
N GLU A 953 18.32 -35.89 37.84
CA GLU A 953 17.54 -34.66 37.91
C GLU A 953 18.44 -33.47 38.29
N PRO A 954 18.17 -32.28 37.74
CA PRO A 954 18.89 -31.07 38.11
C PRO A 954 18.56 -30.63 39.54
N LEU A 955 19.57 -30.22 40.30
CA LEU A 955 19.40 -29.74 41.69
C LEU A 955 19.80 -28.27 41.82
N ARG A 956 18.93 -27.46 42.42
CA ARG A 956 19.22 -26.08 42.85
C ARG A 956 19.59 -26.10 44.33
N LEU A 957 20.73 -25.54 44.68
CA LEU A 957 21.17 -25.39 46.06
C LEU A 957 21.40 -23.91 46.36
N GLN A 958 20.83 -23.46 47.48
CA GLN A 958 21.06 -22.13 48.02
C GLN A 958 22.32 -22.13 48.90
N PRO A 959 22.93 -20.96 49.18
CA PRO A 959 24.05 -20.84 50.12
C PRO A 959 23.66 -21.44 51.47
N HIS A 960 24.51 -22.32 52.02
CA HIS A 960 24.20 -23.07 53.23
C HIS A 960 25.43 -23.18 54.15
N SER A 961 25.21 -23.37 55.46
CA SER A 961 26.26 -23.70 56.42
C SER A 961 26.73 -25.14 56.19
N ALA A 962 27.96 -25.31 55.73
CA ALA A 962 28.49 -26.60 55.32
C ALA A 962 28.94 -27.44 56.53
N ASP A 963 28.10 -28.36 56.99
CA ASP A 963 28.47 -29.25 58.11
C ASP A 963 28.85 -30.69 57.67
N ASP A 964 28.45 -31.17 56.49
CA ASP A 964 28.66 -32.60 56.11
C ASP A 964 29.25 -32.85 54.70
N SER A 965 29.64 -31.83 53.92
CA SER A 965 30.12 -31.98 52.53
C SER A 965 31.41 -31.20 52.28
N THR A 966 32.43 -31.90 51.76
CA THR A 966 33.74 -31.31 51.44
C THR A 966 33.64 -30.44 50.18
N PHE A 967 32.80 -30.84 49.23
CA PHE A 967 32.51 -30.08 48.02
C PHE A 967 31.74 -28.79 48.34
N LEU A 968 30.64 -28.88 49.08
CA LEU A 968 29.80 -27.73 49.42
C LEU A 968 30.54 -26.75 50.33
N PHE A 969 31.43 -27.20 51.22
CA PHE A 969 32.27 -26.31 52.03
C PHE A 969 33.06 -25.31 51.18
N ARG A 970 33.60 -25.76 50.03
CA ARG A 970 34.38 -24.92 49.13
C ARG A 970 33.53 -23.86 48.40
N PHE A 971 32.23 -24.09 48.25
CA PHE A 971 31.29 -23.23 47.52
C PHE A 971 30.11 -22.77 48.39
N ALA A 972 30.27 -22.77 49.72
CA ALA A 972 29.19 -22.55 50.68
C ALA A 972 28.51 -21.17 50.55
N GLN A 973 29.21 -20.19 49.98
CA GLN A 973 28.72 -18.83 49.74
C GLN A 973 28.13 -18.63 48.33
N MET A 974 27.92 -19.70 47.56
CA MET A 974 27.39 -19.62 46.20
C MET A 974 26.02 -20.28 46.08
N LYS A 975 25.23 -19.77 45.14
CA LYS A 975 24.04 -20.44 44.62
C LYS A 975 24.51 -21.44 43.59
N LEU A 976 24.17 -22.71 43.75
CA LEU A 976 24.63 -23.79 42.86
C LEU A 976 23.48 -24.39 42.07
N LEU A 977 23.77 -24.72 40.81
CA LEU A 977 22.96 -25.56 39.95
C LEU A 977 23.79 -26.77 39.54
N ILE A 978 23.34 -27.96 39.91
CA ILE A 978 23.99 -29.23 39.59
C ILE A 978 23.17 -29.90 38.49
N LEU A 979 23.82 -30.23 37.38
CA LEU A 979 23.21 -30.75 36.16
C LEU A 979 23.83 -32.12 35.83
N PRO A 980 23.03 -33.17 35.60
CA PRO A 980 23.55 -34.46 35.17
C PRO A 980 24.04 -34.42 33.72
N LEU A 981 25.26 -34.92 33.48
CA LEU A 981 25.76 -35.24 32.13
C LEU A 981 25.32 -36.65 31.79
N ALA A 982 24.08 -36.79 31.33
CA ALA A 982 23.51 -38.07 30.94
C ALA A 982 22.83 -37.97 29.59
N THR A 983 22.93 -39.03 28.80
CA THR A 983 22.09 -39.22 27.61
C THR A 983 20.74 -39.75 28.06
N GLY A 984 19.62 -39.35 27.43
CA GLY A 984 18.26 -39.69 27.87
C GLY A 984 17.91 -41.20 27.97
N LEU A 985 18.82 -42.09 27.56
CA LEU A 985 18.78 -43.52 27.86
C LEU A 985 19.49 -43.75 29.20
N LYS A 986 18.79 -44.30 30.21
CA LYS A 986 19.25 -44.56 31.60
C LYS A 986 20.55 -45.41 31.75
N SER A 987 21.27 -45.69 30.68
CA SER A 987 22.42 -46.61 30.65
C SER A 987 23.80 -45.92 30.52
N ALA A 988 23.87 -44.59 30.36
CA ALA A 988 25.15 -43.88 30.25
C ALA A 988 25.12 -42.48 30.91
N VAL A 989 25.46 -42.42 32.20
CA VAL A 989 25.77 -41.17 32.90
C VAL A 989 27.29 -40.96 32.79
N TYR A 990 27.72 -39.82 32.26
CA TYR A 990 29.14 -39.46 32.18
C TYR A 990 29.63 -38.79 33.47
N GLY A 991 28.76 -38.03 34.13
CA GLY A 991 29.10 -37.29 35.34
C GLY A 991 28.15 -36.12 35.63
N LEU A 992 28.66 -35.02 36.18
CA LEU A 992 27.89 -33.83 36.53
C LEU A 992 28.55 -32.55 36.02
N VAL A 993 27.75 -31.54 35.68
CA VAL A 993 28.18 -30.14 35.55
C VAL A 993 27.65 -29.38 36.76
N VAL A 994 28.53 -28.67 37.45
CA VAL A 994 28.18 -27.81 38.58
C VAL A 994 28.43 -26.37 38.20
N VAL A 995 27.40 -25.55 38.31
CA VAL A 995 27.39 -24.14 37.93
C VAL A 995 27.11 -23.31 39.16
N GLY A 996 27.87 -22.24 39.37
CA GLY A 996 27.74 -21.38 40.54
C GLY A 996 27.57 -19.91 40.19
N ARG A 997 26.64 -19.25 40.89
CA ARG A 997 26.50 -17.78 40.93
C ARG A 997 26.83 -17.29 42.34
N THR A 998 27.27 -16.03 42.45
CA THR A 998 27.53 -15.40 43.76
C THR A 998 26.22 -15.26 44.56
N ALA A 999 26.31 -15.13 45.89
CA ALA A 999 25.12 -15.08 46.76
C ALA A 999 24.18 -13.90 46.47
N ASP A 1000 24.71 -12.78 45.97
CA ASP A 1000 23.99 -11.55 45.60
C ASP A 1000 23.35 -11.62 44.20
N ALA A 1001 23.68 -12.62 43.38
CA ALA A 1001 23.11 -12.79 42.06
C ALA A 1001 21.68 -13.37 42.10
N VAL A 1002 20.94 -13.22 40.99
CA VAL A 1002 19.58 -13.74 40.83
C VAL A 1002 19.57 -15.28 40.90
N ASP A 1003 18.57 -15.84 41.60
CA ASP A 1003 18.35 -17.29 41.72
C ASP A 1003 18.23 -17.96 40.35
N PHE A 1004 18.68 -19.22 40.27
CA PHE A 1004 18.45 -20.04 39.08
C PHE A 1004 16.95 -20.31 38.92
N ASN A 1005 16.38 -19.80 37.83
CA ASN A 1005 14.97 -20.01 37.51
C ASN A 1005 14.76 -21.28 36.66
N ASP A 1006 13.51 -21.58 36.29
CA ASP A 1006 13.20 -22.77 35.47
C ASP A 1006 13.79 -22.70 34.07
N THR A 1007 13.95 -21.49 33.51
CA THR A 1007 14.59 -21.29 32.19
C THR A 1007 16.08 -21.62 32.27
N ASP A 1008 16.77 -21.17 33.32
CA ASP A 1008 18.19 -21.48 33.56
C ASP A 1008 18.40 -23.00 33.65
N VAL A 1009 17.51 -23.71 34.35
CA VAL A 1009 17.59 -25.17 34.47
C VAL A 1009 17.36 -25.87 33.14
N GLN A 1010 16.34 -25.48 32.38
CA GLN A 1010 16.08 -26.06 31.06
C GLN A 1010 17.24 -25.83 30.09
N LEU A 1011 17.80 -24.63 30.08
CA LEU A 1011 18.94 -24.27 29.23
C LEU A 1011 20.19 -25.08 29.62
N GLY A 1012 20.52 -25.11 30.92
CA GLY A 1012 21.65 -25.87 31.44
C GLY A 1012 21.52 -27.37 31.21
N GLN A 1013 20.33 -27.94 31.42
CA GLN A 1013 20.08 -29.36 31.17
C GLN A 1013 20.16 -29.71 29.68
N SER A 1014 19.70 -28.82 28.80
CA SER A 1014 19.83 -28.98 27.35
C SER A 1014 21.31 -29.00 26.92
N LEU A 1015 22.12 -28.07 27.45
CA LEU A 1015 23.57 -28.04 27.21
C LEU A 1015 24.25 -29.30 27.74
N ALA A 1016 23.94 -29.73 28.97
CA ALA A 1016 24.50 -30.94 29.57
C ALA A 1016 24.13 -32.21 28.78
N THR A 1017 22.91 -32.30 28.26
CA THR A 1017 22.46 -33.45 27.45
C THR A 1017 23.21 -33.51 26.11
N GLN A 1018 23.39 -32.38 25.44
CA GLN A 1018 24.16 -32.32 24.19
C GLN A 1018 25.64 -32.66 24.42
N ALA A 1019 26.21 -32.14 25.52
CA ALA A 1019 27.57 -32.44 25.94
C ALA A 1019 27.78 -33.94 26.21
N ALA A 1020 26.86 -34.57 26.95
CA ALA A 1020 26.90 -35.99 27.24
C ALA A 1020 26.88 -36.83 25.95
N THR A 1021 26.05 -36.45 24.98
CA THR A 1021 25.98 -37.10 23.65
C THR A 1021 27.30 -36.97 22.88
N ALA A 1022 27.92 -35.79 22.88
CA ALA A 1022 29.20 -35.57 22.21
C ALA A 1022 30.35 -36.37 22.86
N LEU A 1023 30.38 -36.42 24.20
CA LEU A 1023 31.36 -37.20 24.95
C LEU A 1023 31.22 -38.71 24.72
N GLU A 1024 29.98 -39.21 24.61
CA GLU A 1024 29.72 -40.60 24.24
C GLU A 1024 30.20 -40.91 22.82
N ASN A 1025 29.94 -40.02 21.86
CA ASN A 1025 30.43 -40.16 20.49
C ASN A 1025 31.97 -40.21 20.45
N ALA A 1026 32.66 -39.29 21.14
CA ALA A 1026 34.12 -39.27 21.19
C ALA A 1026 34.70 -40.58 21.77
N ARG A 1027 34.06 -41.13 22.83
CA ARG A 1027 34.43 -42.42 23.39
C ARG A 1027 34.25 -43.57 22.39
N LEU A 1028 33.11 -43.63 21.71
CA LEU A 1028 32.83 -44.67 20.71
C LEU A 1028 33.80 -44.60 19.53
N TYR A 1029 34.15 -43.38 19.07
CA TYR A 1029 35.16 -43.18 18.04
C TYR A 1029 36.53 -43.72 18.47
N ALA A 1030 36.98 -43.41 19.69
CA ALA A 1030 38.25 -43.91 20.22
C ALA A 1030 38.27 -45.45 20.36
N GLU A 1031 37.15 -46.05 20.74
CA GLU A 1031 37.01 -47.52 20.85
C GLU A 1031 37.10 -48.21 19.48
N VAL A 1032 36.39 -47.67 18.47
CA VAL A 1032 36.46 -48.16 17.09
C VAL A 1032 37.86 -48.02 16.49
N GLU A 1033 38.57 -46.93 16.79
CA GLU A 1033 39.95 -46.74 16.33
C GLU A 1033 40.90 -47.78 16.93
N SER A 1034 40.75 -48.11 18.22
CA SER A 1034 41.60 -49.10 18.90
C SER A 1034 41.45 -50.53 18.34
N LEU A 1035 40.23 -50.92 17.94
CA LEU A 1035 39.93 -52.22 17.33
C LEU A 1035 40.49 -52.37 15.90
N ALA A 1036 40.90 -51.27 15.26
CA ALA A 1036 41.39 -51.27 13.89
C ALA A 1036 42.90 -51.51 13.75
N VAL A 1037 43.67 -51.61 14.84
CA VAL A 1037 45.16 -51.58 14.83
C VAL A 1037 45.83 -52.90 15.26
N THR A 1038 45.13 -53.79 15.97
CA THR A 1038 45.66 -55.07 16.47
C THR A 1038 45.06 -56.28 15.72
N ASP A 1039 45.79 -57.41 15.66
CA ASP A 1039 45.29 -58.69 15.13
C ASP A 1039 44.62 -59.47 16.26
N SER A 1040 43.34 -59.82 16.08
CA SER A 1040 42.51 -60.43 17.13
C SER A 1040 42.95 -61.83 17.57
N LEU A 1041 43.72 -62.55 16.74
CA LEU A 1041 44.19 -63.89 17.05
C LEU A 1041 45.51 -63.89 17.83
N THR A 1042 46.44 -63.04 17.41
CA THR A 1042 47.84 -63.06 17.87
C THR A 1042 48.16 -61.98 18.90
N GLY A 1043 47.36 -60.92 18.98
CA GLY A 1043 47.54 -59.81 19.94
C GLY A 1043 48.62 -58.80 19.56
N ILE A 1044 49.36 -59.04 18.46
CA ILE A 1044 50.33 -58.10 17.88
C ILE A 1044 49.64 -57.15 16.88
N ALA A 1045 50.39 -56.21 16.29
CA ALA A 1045 49.86 -55.29 15.29
C ALA A 1045 49.34 -56.01 14.04
N ASN A 1046 48.29 -55.48 13.40
CA ASN A 1046 47.76 -56.00 12.14
C ASN A 1046 48.41 -55.33 10.91
N ARG A 1047 48.08 -55.80 9.71
CA ARG A 1047 48.61 -55.25 8.44
C ARG A 1047 48.41 -53.73 8.29
N ARG A 1048 47.26 -53.18 8.69
CA ARG A 1048 47.02 -51.72 8.58
C ARG A 1048 47.91 -50.92 9.52
N ALA A 1049 48.21 -51.46 10.69
CA ALA A 1049 49.15 -50.86 11.63
C ALA A 1049 50.59 -50.95 11.12
N PHE A 1050 50.95 -52.06 10.48
CA PHE A 1050 52.22 -52.25 9.80
C PHE A 1050 52.44 -51.24 8.67
N ASP A 1051 51.49 -51.10 7.73
CA ASP A 1051 51.64 -50.19 6.60
C ASP A 1051 51.92 -48.75 7.09
N ARG A 1052 51.18 -48.29 8.10
CA ARG A 1052 51.39 -46.99 8.75
C ARG A 1052 52.70 -46.89 9.54
N ALA A 1053 53.16 -47.97 10.16
CA ALA A 1053 54.43 -47.98 10.89
C ALA A 1053 55.62 -47.91 9.91
N LEU A 1054 55.59 -48.69 8.82
CA LEU A 1054 56.63 -48.71 7.81
C LEU A 1054 56.78 -47.37 7.09
N GLU A 1055 55.67 -46.73 6.70
CA GLU A 1055 55.70 -45.39 6.09
C GLU A 1055 56.34 -44.36 7.02
N ARG A 1056 55.90 -44.32 8.29
CA ARG A 1056 56.43 -43.38 9.29
C ARG A 1056 57.91 -43.60 9.56
N GLU A 1057 58.32 -44.86 9.71
CA GLU A 1057 59.69 -45.19 10.07
C GLU A 1057 60.66 -45.00 8.90
N LEU A 1058 60.23 -45.26 7.67
CA LEU A 1058 61.05 -45.00 6.48
C LEU A 1058 61.23 -43.49 6.23
N VAL A 1059 60.23 -42.66 6.53
CA VAL A 1059 60.37 -41.20 6.53
C VAL A 1059 61.39 -40.75 7.57
N ARG A 1060 61.36 -41.30 8.79
CA ARG A 1060 62.34 -41.00 9.84
C ARG A 1060 63.75 -41.46 9.47
N ALA A 1061 63.90 -42.69 8.99
CA ALA A 1061 65.17 -43.25 8.52
C ALA A 1061 65.79 -42.39 7.41
N ARG A 1062 64.98 -41.92 6.45
CA ARG A 1062 65.42 -40.99 5.40
C ARG A 1062 65.82 -39.63 5.95
N HIS A 1063 65.06 -39.09 6.91
CA HIS A 1063 65.32 -37.77 7.47
C HIS A 1063 66.57 -37.74 8.37
N TYR A 1064 66.75 -38.75 9.21
CA TYR A 1064 67.84 -38.83 10.18
C TYR A 1064 69.05 -39.64 9.67
N GLY A 1065 68.94 -40.29 8.51
CA GLY A 1065 70.05 -40.96 7.83
C GLY A 1065 70.49 -42.29 8.43
N TYR A 1066 69.60 -43.02 9.11
CA TYR A 1066 69.88 -44.35 9.67
C TYR A 1066 69.34 -45.49 8.79
N PRO A 1067 69.96 -46.68 8.80
CA PRO A 1067 69.47 -47.83 8.05
C PRO A 1067 68.20 -48.42 8.68
N LEU A 1068 67.25 -48.84 7.85
CA LEU A 1068 66.00 -49.47 8.29
C LEU A 1068 65.88 -50.84 7.65
N ALA A 1069 65.81 -51.89 8.45
CA ALA A 1069 65.63 -53.25 7.94
C ALA A 1069 64.19 -53.73 8.10
N LEU A 1070 63.74 -54.52 7.13
CA LEU A 1070 62.45 -55.19 7.12
C LEU A 1070 62.67 -56.69 6.99
N VAL A 1071 62.00 -57.47 7.84
CA VAL A 1071 62.04 -58.94 7.81
C VAL A 1071 60.63 -59.45 7.51
N MET A 1072 60.47 -60.13 6.36
CA MET A 1072 59.28 -60.90 6.02
C MET A 1072 59.45 -62.34 6.50
N ILE A 1073 58.41 -62.92 7.09
CA ILE A 1073 58.47 -64.20 7.81
C ILE A 1073 57.26 -65.03 7.44
N ASP A 1074 57.47 -66.30 7.11
CA ASP A 1074 56.40 -67.25 6.85
C ASP A 1074 56.62 -68.57 7.60
N VAL A 1075 55.52 -69.19 8.05
CA VAL A 1075 55.54 -70.48 8.74
C VAL A 1075 55.55 -71.62 7.73
N ASP A 1076 56.66 -72.36 7.68
CA ASP A 1076 56.87 -73.41 6.69
C ASP A 1076 55.79 -74.50 6.76
N SER A 1077 55.18 -74.79 5.59
CA SER A 1077 54.21 -75.89 5.44
C SER A 1077 52.97 -75.78 6.35
N PHE A 1078 52.60 -74.56 6.78
CA PHE A 1078 51.49 -74.35 7.71
C PHE A 1078 50.15 -74.91 7.22
N LYS A 1079 49.87 -74.83 5.91
CA LYS A 1079 48.69 -75.48 5.33
C LYS A 1079 48.64 -76.99 5.59
N GLN A 1080 49.75 -77.71 5.36
CA GLN A 1080 49.81 -79.16 5.63
C GLN A 1080 49.64 -79.46 7.12
N TYR A 1081 50.18 -78.58 7.98
CA TYR A 1081 49.99 -78.67 9.42
C TYR A 1081 48.51 -78.50 9.81
N ASN A 1082 47.81 -77.51 9.25
CA ASN A 1082 46.36 -77.33 9.45
C ASN A 1082 45.53 -78.50 8.90
N ASP A 1083 45.89 -79.01 7.73
CA ASP A 1083 45.20 -80.16 7.12
C ASP A 1083 45.37 -81.44 7.98
N THR A 1084 46.46 -81.54 8.74
CA THR A 1084 46.77 -82.70 9.60
C THR A 1084 46.20 -82.58 11.01
N TYR A 1085 46.29 -81.39 11.64
CA TYR A 1085 46.00 -81.18 13.07
C TYR A 1085 44.80 -80.27 13.34
N GLY A 1086 44.19 -79.70 12.29
CA GLY A 1086 43.03 -78.82 12.36
C GLY A 1086 43.36 -77.36 12.67
N HIS A 1087 42.43 -76.47 12.35
CA HIS A 1087 42.60 -75.02 12.47
C HIS A 1087 42.88 -74.53 13.89
N LEU A 1088 42.33 -75.19 14.93
CA LEU A 1088 42.60 -74.81 16.33
C LEU A 1088 44.07 -75.01 16.72
N ALA A 1089 44.72 -76.06 16.20
CA ALA A 1089 46.15 -76.28 16.39
C ALA A 1089 46.98 -75.27 15.59
N GLY A 1090 46.48 -74.86 14.42
CA GLY A 1090 47.01 -73.74 13.62
C GLY A 1090 46.99 -72.42 14.36
N ASP A 1091 45.87 -72.06 14.97
CA ASP A 1091 45.72 -70.84 15.77
C ASP A 1091 46.70 -70.79 16.94
N GLN A 1092 46.91 -71.92 17.62
CA GLN A 1092 47.90 -72.00 18.68
C GLN A 1092 49.34 -71.85 18.16
N ARG A 1093 49.64 -72.42 16.98
CA ARG A 1093 50.93 -72.23 16.31
C ARG A 1093 51.17 -70.76 16.00
N LEU A 1094 50.19 -70.05 15.45
CA LEU A 1094 50.33 -68.63 15.14
C LEU A 1094 50.52 -67.77 16.39
N ARG A 1095 49.85 -68.10 17.50
CA ARG A 1095 50.10 -67.44 18.80
C ARG A 1095 51.49 -67.73 19.36
N ALA A 1096 52.02 -68.95 19.16
CA ALA A 1096 53.38 -69.30 19.57
C ALA A 1096 54.42 -68.52 18.76
N VAL A 1097 54.25 -68.49 17.42
CA VAL A 1097 55.08 -67.69 16.52
C VAL A 1097 55.07 -66.22 16.95
N ALA A 1098 53.90 -65.61 17.13
CA ALA A 1098 53.79 -64.21 17.53
C ALA A 1098 54.54 -63.91 18.85
N ARG A 1099 54.40 -64.78 19.86
CA ARG A 1099 55.14 -64.65 21.14
C ARG A 1099 56.64 -64.77 20.95
N LEU A 1100 57.08 -65.75 20.15
CA LEU A 1100 58.50 -65.95 19.85
C LEU A 1100 59.09 -64.73 19.15
N LEU A 1101 58.39 -64.16 18.16
CA LEU A 1101 58.84 -62.96 17.45
C LEU A 1101 58.99 -61.78 18.42
N THR A 1102 57.98 -61.50 19.24
CA THR A 1102 58.02 -60.40 20.23
C THR A 1102 59.13 -60.59 21.28
N GLN A 1103 59.47 -61.82 21.66
CA GLN A 1103 60.56 -62.10 22.61
C GLN A 1103 61.96 -62.00 22.00
N CYS A 1104 62.09 -62.13 20.68
CA CYS A 1104 63.38 -62.11 19.99
C CYS A 1104 63.82 -60.71 19.53
N VAL A 1105 62.95 -59.70 19.64
CA VAL A 1105 63.23 -58.33 19.18
C VAL A 1105 63.22 -57.32 20.34
N ARG A 1106 63.71 -56.10 20.09
CA ARG A 1106 63.77 -55.01 21.07
C ARG A 1106 62.40 -54.31 21.18
N ASP A 1107 62.17 -53.57 22.26
CA ASP A 1107 60.94 -52.78 22.45
C ASP A 1107 60.70 -51.72 21.35
N ILE A 1108 61.78 -51.26 20.70
CA ILE A 1108 61.72 -50.29 19.59
C ILE A 1108 61.37 -50.93 18.24
N ASP A 1109 61.49 -52.26 18.13
CA ASP A 1109 61.23 -53.00 16.90
C ASP A 1109 59.71 -53.26 16.77
N PHE A 1110 59.19 -53.21 15.55
CA PHE A 1110 57.75 -53.31 15.33
C PHE A 1110 57.38 -54.67 14.73
N VAL A 1111 56.58 -55.46 15.44
CA VAL A 1111 56.14 -56.80 15.03
C VAL A 1111 54.66 -56.78 14.65
N ALA A 1112 54.32 -57.28 13.47
CA ALA A 1112 52.95 -57.37 13.00
C ALA A 1112 52.65 -58.66 12.24
N ARG A 1113 51.38 -59.05 12.23
CA ARG A 1113 50.86 -60.12 11.36
C ARG A 1113 50.42 -59.51 10.02
N TYR A 1114 51.06 -59.94 8.94
CA TYR A 1114 50.80 -59.40 7.61
C TYR A 1114 49.57 -60.04 6.96
N GLY A 1115 49.38 -61.34 7.15
CA GLY A 1115 48.18 -62.06 6.71
C GLY A 1115 48.36 -63.58 6.79
N GLY A 1116 47.30 -64.32 7.13
CA GLY A 1116 47.36 -65.79 7.19
C GLY A 1116 48.47 -66.30 8.13
N GLU A 1117 49.50 -66.91 7.56
CA GLU A 1117 50.70 -67.44 8.23
C GLU A 1117 51.94 -66.53 8.14
N GLU A 1118 51.79 -65.33 7.57
CA GLU A 1118 52.87 -64.38 7.31
C GLU A 1118 52.95 -63.29 8.40
N PHE A 1119 54.19 -62.99 8.82
CA PHE A 1119 54.53 -61.99 9.81
C PHE A 1119 55.61 -61.06 9.26
N VAL A 1120 55.67 -59.85 9.80
CA VAL A 1120 56.64 -58.82 9.41
C VAL A 1120 57.25 -58.16 10.63
N ILE A 1121 58.53 -57.81 10.53
CA ILE A 1121 59.25 -57.07 11.56
C ILE A 1121 59.96 -55.88 10.93
N ILE A 1122 59.74 -54.69 11.50
CA ILE A 1122 60.49 -53.48 11.18
C ILE A 1122 61.57 -53.31 12.25
N LEU A 1123 62.83 -53.17 11.83
CA LEU A 1123 64.01 -53.02 12.69
C LEU A 1123 64.65 -51.65 12.43
N PRO A 1124 64.30 -50.61 13.22
CA PRO A 1124 64.93 -49.29 13.14
C PRO A 1124 66.42 -49.35 13.46
N ASP A 1125 67.20 -48.47 12.83
CA ASP A 1125 68.64 -48.32 13.02
C ASP A 1125 69.40 -49.66 12.99
N THR A 1126 69.09 -50.47 11.97
CA THR A 1126 69.59 -51.84 11.83
C THR A 1126 70.08 -52.07 10.42
N ASN A 1127 71.37 -52.36 10.26
CA ASN A 1127 71.97 -52.68 8.98
C ASN A 1127 71.74 -54.15 8.58
N ARG A 1128 72.10 -54.52 7.34
CA ARG A 1128 71.86 -55.88 6.81
C ARG A 1128 72.45 -57.00 7.66
N GLN A 1129 73.68 -56.82 8.13
CA GLN A 1129 74.36 -57.87 8.92
C GLN A 1129 73.65 -58.09 10.26
N GLN A 1130 73.23 -57.02 10.92
CA GLN A 1130 72.47 -57.08 12.16
C GLN A 1130 71.07 -57.68 11.94
N ALA A 1131 70.38 -57.27 10.88
CA ALA A 1131 69.06 -57.80 10.55
C ALA A 1131 69.11 -59.30 10.24
N LEU A 1132 70.15 -59.76 9.53
CA LEU A 1132 70.39 -61.19 9.31
C LEU A 1132 70.67 -61.96 10.61
N GLN A 1133 71.37 -61.35 11.57
CA GLN A 1133 71.59 -61.97 12.88
C GLN A 1133 70.28 -62.12 13.66
N VAL A 1134 69.44 -61.09 13.68
CA VAL A 1134 68.11 -61.13 14.34
C VAL A 1134 67.22 -62.19 13.68
N ALA A 1135 67.16 -62.21 12.35
CA ALA A 1135 66.39 -63.21 11.61
C ALA A 1135 66.92 -64.64 11.85
N GLU A 1136 68.23 -64.87 11.88
CA GLU A 1136 68.80 -66.20 12.13
C GLU A 1136 68.59 -66.65 13.58
N GLN A 1137 68.61 -65.71 14.53
CA GLN A 1137 68.24 -65.97 15.92
C GLN A 1137 66.77 -66.43 16.01
N ILE A 1138 65.85 -65.70 15.38
CA ILE A 1138 64.43 -66.07 15.34
C ILE A 1138 64.24 -67.45 14.73
N ARG A 1139 64.90 -67.74 13.60
CA ARG A 1139 64.82 -69.03 12.92
C ARG A 1139 65.30 -70.18 13.80
N ARG A 1140 66.44 -70.03 14.48
CA ARG A 1140 66.98 -71.04 15.40
C ARG A 1140 66.08 -71.24 16.62
N SER A 1141 65.54 -70.16 17.17
CA SER A 1141 64.60 -70.23 18.29
C SER A 1141 63.33 -71.00 17.89
N ALA A 1142 62.79 -70.76 16.69
CA ALA A 1142 61.63 -71.49 16.19
C ALA A 1142 61.92 -72.98 15.96
N GLU A 1143 63.09 -73.30 15.37
CA GLU A 1143 63.54 -74.68 15.15
C GLU A 1143 63.75 -75.45 16.48
N ALA A 1144 64.19 -74.75 17.53
CA ALA A 1144 64.37 -75.32 18.86
C ALA A 1144 63.08 -75.35 19.72
N GLU A 1145 62.02 -74.67 19.30
CA GLU A 1145 60.79 -74.55 20.08
C GLU A 1145 59.95 -75.84 19.98
N TYR A 1146 59.88 -76.57 21.09
CA TYR A 1146 59.00 -77.73 21.21
C TYR A 1146 57.63 -77.32 21.74
N THR A 1147 56.63 -77.31 20.86
CA THR A 1147 55.27 -76.84 21.17
C THR A 1147 54.42 -77.92 21.86
N GLY A 1148 54.79 -78.39 23.06
CA GLY A 1148 53.89 -79.13 23.97
C GLY A 1148 53.07 -80.31 23.38
N SER A 1149 51.92 -80.61 23.98
CA SER A 1149 50.95 -81.61 23.49
C SER A 1149 49.54 -81.02 23.41
N LEU A 1150 48.78 -81.39 22.37
CA LEU A 1150 47.36 -81.09 22.22
C LEU A 1150 46.56 -82.38 22.24
N ASN A 1151 45.55 -82.49 23.11
CA ASN A 1151 44.69 -83.68 23.21
C ASN A 1151 45.48 -85.01 23.33
N GLY A 1152 46.64 -85.00 24.00
CA GLY A 1152 47.49 -86.17 24.17
C GLY A 1152 48.40 -86.52 22.99
N GLN A 1153 48.34 -85.77 21.87
CA GLN A 1153 49.29 -85.88 20.77
C GLN A 1153 50.42 -84.86 20.92
N VAL A 1154 51.66 -85.33 20.72
CA VAL A 1154 52.84 -84.48 20.60
C VAL A 1154 52.70 -83.63 19.34
N ILE A 1155 52.80 -82.30 19.48
CA ILE A 1155 52.80 -81.41 18.34
C ILE A 1155 54.25 -81.32 17.81
N PRO A 1156 54.51 -81.58 16.52
CA PRO A 1156 55.85 -81.43 15.96
C PRO A 1156 56.32 -79.97 16.03
N GLY A 1157 57.64 -79.74 16.03
CA GLY A 1157 58.24 -78.41 15.91
C GLY A 1157 57.85 -77.72 14.59
N TYR A 1158 58.25 -76.47 14.42
CA TYR A 1158 58.00 -75.69 13.21
C TYR A 1158 59.26 -74.97 12.76
N THR A 1159 59.31 -74.63 11.48
CA THR A 1159 60.41 -73.85 10.92
C THR A 1159 59.87 -72.61 10.23
N LEU A 1160 60.71 -71.59 10.13
CA LEU A 1160 60.37 -70.31 9.53
C LEU A 1160 61.26 -70.07 8.31
N SER A 1161 60.65 -69.60 7.23
CA SER A 1161 61.37 -69.03 6.09
C SER A 1161 61.32 -67.50 6.22
N MET A 1162 62.45 -66.84 6.07
CA MET A 1162 62.57 -65.40 6.33
C MET A 1162 63.33 -64.68 5.24
N GLY A 1163 62.83 -63.51 4.83
CA GLY A 1163 63.45 -62.61 3.87
C GLY A 1163 63.82 -61.27 4.50
N VAL A 1164 65.06 -60.83 4.30
CA VAL A 1164 65.58 -59.57 4.87
C VAL A 1164 65.90 -58.58 3.75
N ALA A 1165 65.35 -57.37 3.83
CA ALA A 1165 65.69 -56.24 2.98
C ALA A 1165 65.99 -54.99 3.82
N VAL A 1166 66.84 -54.10 3.31
CA VAL A 1166 67.35 -52.93 4.04
C VAL A 1166 67.25 -51.65 3.21
N PHE A 1167 66.67 -50.60 3.77
CA PHE A 1167 66.76 -49.24 3.25
C PHE A 1167 68.07 -48.58 3.75
N PRO A 1168 68.79 -47.82 2.90
CA PRO A 1168 68.49 -47.52 1.49
C PRO A 1168 69.07 -48.51 0.46
N GLU A 1169 69.73 -49.59 0.90
CA GLU A 1169 70.51 -50.50 0.03
C GLU A 1169 69.65 -51.25 -1.01
N ASP A 1170 68.49 -51.77 -0.60
CA ASP A 1170 67.63 -52.66 -1.40
C ASP A 1170 66.42 -51.95 -2.00
N ALA A 1171 66.05 -50.77 -1.49
CA ALA A 1171 64.82 -50.08 -1.85
C ALA A 1171 64.85 -48.60 -1.43
N GLN A 1172 64.03 -47.78 -2.09
CA GLN A 1172 63.83 -46.36 -1.73
C GLN A 1172 62.43 -46.09 -1.18
N THR A 1173 61.43 -46.92 -1.49
CA THR A 1173 60.05 -46.75 -1.01
C THR A 1173 59.59 -47.88 -0.08
N PRO A 1174 58.57 -47.67 0.76
CA PRO A 1174 57.99 -48.74 1.59
C PRO A 1174 57.54 -49.96 0.77
N ALA A 1175 56.93 -49.73 -0.39
CA ALA A 1175 56.46 -50.78 -1.28
C ALA A 1175 57.61 -51.60 -1.88
N GLU A 1176 58.68 -50.93 -2.32
CA GLU A 1176 59.89 -51.60 -2.81
C GLU A 1176 60.58 -52.41 -1.71
N LEU A 1177 60.67 -51.87 -0.50
CA LEU A 1177 61.32 -52.53 0.64
C LEU A 1177 60.56 -53.79 1.05
N LEU A 1178 59.24 -53.71 1.07
CA LEU A 1178 58.36 -54.86 1.31
C LEU A 1178 58.50 -55.91 0.21
N LEU A 1179 58.49 -55.50 -1.05
CA LEU A 1179 58.62 -56.40 -2.19
C LEU A 1179 60.00 -57.10 -2.23
N ALA A 1180 61.06 -56.40 -1.83
CA ALA A 1180 62.40 -56.96 -1.68
C ALA A 1180 62.47 -58.02 -0.57
N ALA A 1181 61.87 -57.74 0.60
CA ALA A 1181 61.81 -58.69 1.71
C ALA A 1181 60.97 -59.93 1.36
N ASP A 1182 59.82 -59.74 0.71
CA ASP A 1182 58.95 -60.82 0.22
C ASP A 1182 59.65 -61.71 -0.81
N TYR A 1183 60.35 -61.12 -1.77
CA TYR A 1183 61.12 -61.88 -2.76
C TYR A 1183 62.26 -62.70 -2.13
N ALA A 1184 62.91 -62.15 -1.09
CA ALA A 1184 63.92 -62.88 -0.32
C ALA A 1184 63.32 -64.04 0.48
N GLU A 1185 62.14 -63.86 1.08
CA GLU A 1185 61.39 -64.89 1.80
C GLU A 1185 61.01 -66.05 0.85
N LEU A 1186 60.45 -65.72 -0.32
CA LEU A 1186 60.11 -66.71 -1.34
C LEU A 1186 61.33 -67.51 -1.80
N THR A 1187 62.51 -66.86 -1.85
CA THR A 1187 63.78 -67.52 -2.18
C THR A 1187 64.24 -68.46 -1.05
N ALA A 1188 64.02 -68.09 0.22
CA ALA A 1188 64.24 -68.97 1.35
C ALA A 1188 63.39 -70.24 1.25
N LYS A 1189 62.08 -70.09 0.94
CA LYS A 1189 61.18 -71.24 0.70
C LYS A 1189 61.66 -72.14 -0.44
N ARG A 1190 62.01 -71.56 -1.59
CA ARG A 1190 62.40 -72.32 -2.80
C ARG A 1190 63.72 -73.06 -2.67
N THR A 1191 64.66 -72.52 -1.90
CA THR A 1191 66.00 -73.11 -1.78
C THR A 1191 66.09 -74.19 -0.69
N GLY A 1192 64.98 -74.50 -0.01
CA GLY A 1192 64.86 -75.63 0.90
C GLY A 1192 64.25 -75.32 2.27
N LYS A 1193 63.53 -74.20 2.42
CA LYS A 1193 62.85 -73.78 3.66
C LYS A 1193 63.81 -73.61 4.85
N ASN A 1194 63.28 -73.29 6.04
CA ASN A 1194 64.00 -73.15 7.30
C ASN A 1194 65.32 -72.38 7.16
N ARG A 1195 65.27 -71.16 6.62
CA ARG A 1195 66.46 -70.34 6.38
C ARG A 1195 66.11 -68.87 6.26
N VAL A 1196 67.16 -68.06 6.39
CA VAL A 1196 67.12 -66.63 6.14
C VAL A 1196 67.78 -66.34 4.79
N CYS A 1197 67.13 -65.55 3.95
CA CYS A 1197 67.70 -65.04 2.71
C CYS A 1197 67.68 -63.51 2.70
N SER A 1198 68.65 -62.91 2.02
CA SER A 1198 68.67 -61.49 1.71
C SER A 1198 69.18 -61.33 0.29
N ILE A 1199 68.52 -60.51 -0.51
CA ILE A 1199 68.82 -60.34 -1.94
C ILE A 1199 69.06 -58.86 -2.19
N ALA A 1200 70.21 -58.52 -2.76
CA ALA A 1200 70.43 -57.21 -3.34
C ALA A 1200 69.71 -57.17 -4.68
N LEU A 1201 68.57 -56.48 -4.75
CA LEU A 1201 67.96 -56.14 -6.04
C LEU A 1201 68.89 -55.12 -6.72
N LYS A 1202 69.54 -55.52 -7.82
CA LYS A 1202 70.36 -54.62 -8.64
C LYS A 1202 69.49 -53.76 -9.54
#